data_AF-A0A2S9AI16-F1
#
_entry.id   AF-A0A2S9AI16-F1
#
_cell.length_a   1.000
_cell.length_b   1.000
_cell.length_c   1.000
_cell.angle_alpha   90.00
_cell.angle_beta   90.00
_cell.angle_gamma   90.00
#
_symmetry.space_group_name_H-M   'P 1'
#
loop_
_entity.id
_entity.type
_entity.pdbx_description
1 polymer ?
#
loop_
_entity_poly.entity_id
_entity_poly.type
_entity_poly.pdbx_seq_one_letter_code
_entity_poly.pdbx_strand_id
1 'polypeptide(L)'
;METAVSIGDLRVTDTGIQIAHAAEAERSRLRAEAADLGGPSPLVSFRDGQESGIDISKAHPGSLPQFITGKSTLLSNLFRDEVGLRTARLAAERITAKNTELRTVRGIEAVHLAVGVARWRIGGAEFAAPVLLRPLAIRRHHSDFELKLQGTFEVNPELARIARDHFGLSIDAAALAALAYDGGVFKPQPVIDSLRAMTRSIDTFSVEPRLVVSTFADVSGVMSRDAGSLDHPMLNALAGHVGDRERVTAPRAVPHHIGPDDRAPASDNLLLDADAEQEAVLARIAAGHSLTVATLPGTGGTQTVINALGELVRGGKRVLVVSARRSTLDGVRHRLAGIGLDSLAISPASVRRDLVRAIGRNEKATAPKVSDVDDALVRLRTVLRDYRQALSAPVAGMDASVLDATRQLTRLASLKVPPSTTARLGPDALRRLAADRTEAAEALAQAARLGEFRFGPDDSPWYGVTFASTEAARAAHELAGRLHSQSVPALLERGYELIAQTHMRPFSTIDELGEYLRLLQGIRDSLDRFSPTVFERPLGELIQAHGSRRDAPGLSGANRRRLRRLAKEYVRPGVHVTEMHEALLRIQAQRTQWQRCVEAGVAPEIPLGLADVYVSWQRVEAELAELDVALGRREPLASLPVARLVRTLAGLAAKSDVFENLVERAQLRDRLALLGLEPLLAELSVRHVSESQVGEELEFAWWQSLLERALQDNRALLGANTAVVDRLERDFRLVDEAHAAMAGPLLAWQLANQWRIAIVDEPVQSQHLRRALTQPSTTTAQVVSAAPALVDVLGPVWISSPYLVPEIPDSVEFDTVLLVDAAAINLAEAAPAIRRARQIVAFGDPVTQRPTPFRIAVDPDESWEAEVPFDDVSAFERLSELLPVMTLTRSYRAGGEDLAELINDAFYGGEIVSLPWAGSYLGRGSLTVDYVEGGTGTPDPVSGAVESPDAEVARVVTLVVEHAVHRPAESLMVVTASARHAERVRAAVTSAFAGRSDVADFVGRDTAEPFAVLTLEESVAESRDRVIFSLGFGLTKHGRVLSDFGDLSTPDGERLLTVGMTRARRSMVIVSSIRPSSFDDGRLEHGAATLMSILGGLAARSRDARLEDLADPLTLALARELRRLGASVDVDYRGLLPLVAQYGGKAVVIESDPESRGESLRETLRLRPHVLRRLGWHYVRVHAFDLYSDPATAATRIAAVLGISDSAPRAENDTQPIDIVDTQND
;
A
#
# COMPACT_ATOMS: atom_id res chain seq x y z
N MET A 1 -7.27 -50.93 17.74
CA MET A 1 -7.98 -50.13 18.78
C MET A 1 -7.48 -50.61 20.13
N GLU A 2 -6.42 -49.99 20.63
CA GLU A 2 -6.02 -50.13 22.04
C GLU A 2 -6.91 -49.19 22.85
N THR A 3 -7.67 -49.74 23.80
CA THR A 3 -8.50 -48.97 24.72
C THR A 3 -7.60 -48.13 25.63
N ALA A 4 -7.73 -46.81 25.57
CA ALA A 4 -7.09 -45.91 26.54
C ALA A 4 -7.64 -46.20 27.95
N VAL A 5 -6.75 -46.63 28.85
CA VAL A 5 -7.08 -46.93 30.26
C VAL A 5 -6.53 -45.79 31.11
N SER A 6 -7.35 -45.19 31.98
CA SER A 6 -6.86 -44.20 32.95
C SER A 6 -6.13 -44.91 34.09
N ILE A 7 -5.12 -44.28 34.70
CA ILE A 7 -4.37 -44.85 35.84
C ILE A 7 -5.32 -45.27 36.99
N GLY A 8 -6.47 -44.61 37.12
CA GLY A 8 -7.51 -44.96 38.11
C GLY A 8 -8.29 -46.24 37.82
N ASP A 9 -8.25 -46.76 36.59
CA ASP A 9 -8.98 -47.95 36.16
C ASP A 9 -8.17 -49.25 36.36
N LEU A 10 -6.87 -49.13 36.66
CA LEU A 10 -5.96 -50.26 36.85
C LEU A 10 -6.04 -50.79 38.29
N ARG A 11 -6.34 -52.08 38.45
CA ARG A 11 -6.23 -52.78 39.75
C ARG A 11 -4.83 -53.36 39.91
N VAL A 12 -4.34 -53.41 41.15
CA VAL A 12 -2.96 -53.81 41.55
C VAL A 12 -2.54 -55.22 41.08
N THR A 13 -3.42 -56.01 40.46
CA THR A 13 -3.20 -57.42 40.10
C THR A 13 -3.00 -57.71 38.62
N ASP A 14 -3.03 -56.73 37.72
CA ASP A 14 -2.91 -56.99 36.28
C ASP A 14 -1.45 -57.17 35.83
N THR A 15 -0.93 -58.38 35.98
CA THR A 15 0.41 -58.78 35.52
C THR A 15 0.42 -59.02 34.02
N GLY A 16 0.54 -57.95 33.24
CA GLY A 16 0.61 -58.01 31.77
C GLY A 16 0.43 -56.66 31.06
N ILE A 17 0.08 -55.61 31.79
CA ILE A 17 -0.14 -54.27 31.23
C ILE A 17 1.17 -53.47 31.31
N GLN A 18 1.76 -53.14 30.16
CA GLN A 18 2.83 -52.14 30.08
C GLN A 18 2.22 -50.75 30.08
N ILE A 19 2.48 -49.96 31.13
CA ILE A 19 2.10 -48.55 31.19
C ILE A 19 3.21 -47.76 30.49
N ALA A 20 2.87 -47.12 29.37
CA ALA A 20 3.75 -46.20 28.66
C ALA A 20 3.09 -44.81 28.56
N HIS A 21 3.92 -43.78 28.44
CA HIS A 21 3.42 -42.44 28.14
C HIS A 21 2.74 -42.46 26.76
N ALA A 22 1.62 -41.76 26.58
CA ALA A 22 0.86 -41.76 25.33
C ALA A 22 1.70 -41.37 24.09
N ALA A 23 2.75 -40.56 24.30
CA ALA A 23 3.68 -40.15 23.26
C ALA A 23 4.80 -41.16 22.92
N GLU A 24 4.96 -42.26 23.67
CA GLU A 24 6.17 -43.09 23.56
C GLU A 24 6.29 -43.83 22.21
N ALA A 25 5.18 -44.25 21.61
CA ALA A 25 5.17 -44.86 20.28
C ALA A 25 5.72 -43.87 19.23
N GLU A 26 5.24 -42.63 19.25
CA GLU A 26 5.68 -41.58 18.32
C GLU A 26 7.12 -41.17 18.59
N ARG A 27 7.54 -41.02 19.86
CA ARG A 27 8.94 -40.76 20.21
C ARG A 27 9.87 -41.86 19.70
N SER A 28 9.44 -43.12 19.79
CA SER A 28 10.21 -44.25 19.27
C SER A 28 10.32 -44.19 17.75
N ARG A 29 9.24 -43.85 17.04
CA ARG A 29 9.25 -43.62 15.59
C ARG A 29 10.21 -42.49 15.20
N LEU A 30 10.14 -41.35 15.89
CA LEU A 30 11.02 -40.20 15.64
C LEU A 30 12.49 -40.52 15.90
N ARG A 31 12.81 -41.36 16.90
CA ARG A 31 14.18 -41.83 17.16
C ARG A 31 14.71 -42.74 16.06
N ALA A 32 13.87 -43.66 15.57
CA ALA A 32 14.23 -44.55 14.45
C ALA A 32 14.43 -43.72 13.17
N GLU A 33 13.51 -42.82 12.86
CA GLU A 33 13.61 -41.94 11.70
C GLU A 33 14.85 -41.03 11.78
N ALA A 34 15.15 -40.46 12.95
CA ALA A 34 16.37 -39.69 13.19
C ALA A 34 17.65 -40.51 12.95
N ALA A 35 17.63 -41.82 13.21
CA ALA A 35 18.75 -42.73 12.94
C ALA A 35 18.90 -43.09 11.46
N ASP A 36 17.86 -42.88 10.65
CA ASP A 36 17.88 -43.14 9.20
C ASP A 36 18.18 -41.87 8.36
N LEU A 37 18.07 -40.68 8.95
CA LEU A 37 18.32 -39.40 8.27
C LEU A 37 19.73 -39.33 7.66
N GLY A 38 19.79 -39.03 6.36
CA GLY A 38 21.04 -38.95 5.61
C GLY A 38 21.62 -40.31 5.20
N GLY A 39 20.93 -41.42 5.53
CA GLY A 39 21.37 -42.78 5.25
C GLY A 39 22.56 -43.23 6.12
N PRO A 40 23.24 -44.33 5.73
CA PRO A 40 24.42 -44.82 6.41
C PRO A 40 25.52 -43.76 6.44
N SER A 41 26.00 -43.45 7.64
CA SER A 41 27.01 -42.42 7.86
C SER A 41 28.33 -42.76 7.14
N PRO A 42 28.81 -41.95 6.17
CA PRO A 42 30.13 -42.16 5.55
C PRO A 42 31.29 -41.96 6.52
N LEU A 43 31.03 -41.48 7.74
CA LEU A 43 32.02 -41.45 8.80
C LEU A 43 32.23 -42.81 9.48
N VAL A 44 31.39 -43.81 9.19
CA VAL A 44 31.46 -45.15 9.81
C VAL A 44 31.41 -46.27 8.76
N SER A 45 30.65 -46.05 7.68
CA SER A 45 30.36 -47.03 6.64
C SER A 45 30.75 -46.51 5.24
N PHE A 46 31.95 -45.97 5.10
CA PHE A 46 32.51 -45.50 3.83
C PHE A 46 32.83 -46.67 2.89
N ARG A 47 32.17 -46.72 1.74
CA ARG A 47 32.52 -47.66 0.67
C ARG A 47 33.70 -47.11 -0.13
N ASP A 48 34.86 -47.76 -0.08
CA ASP A 48 36.07 -47.36 -0.83
C ASP A 48 36.06 -48.01 -2.23
N GLY A 49 35.35 -47.39 -3.17
CA GLY A 49 35.24 -47.80 -4.58
C GLY A 49 35.71 -46.70 -5.53
N GLN A 50 35.86 -47.01 -6.82
CA GLN A 50 36.24 -45.99 -7.82
C GLN A 50 35.17 -44.91 -8.00
N GLU A 51 33.92 -45.27 -7.75
CA GLU A 51 32.76 -44.39 -7.90
C GLU A 51 32.47 -43.54 -6.65
N SER A 52 33.07 -43.88 -5.50
CA SER A 52 32.75 -43.29 -4.21
C SER A 52 33.59 -42.07 -3.85
N GLY A 53 34.67 -41.78 -4.59
CA GLY A 53 35.52 -40.63 -4.30
C GLY A 53 36.67 -40.42 -5.28
N ILE A 54 37.30 -39.25 -5.22
CA ILE A 54 38.51 -38.94 -5.99
C ILE A 54 39.72 -39.49 -5.22
N ASP A 55 40.39 -40.49 -5.77
CA ASP A 55 41.57 -41.13 -5.19
C ASP A 55 42.83 -40.27 -5.39
N ILE A 56 43.14 -39.43 -4.41
CA ILE A 56 44.30 -38.53 -4.40
C ILE A 56 45.61 -39.32 -4.19
N SER A 57 45.57 -40.57 -3.71
CA SER A 57 46.79 -41.38 -3.59
C SER A 57 47.46 -41.64 -4.94
N LYS A 58 46.71 -41.50 -6.05
CA LYS A 58 47.21 -41.63 -7.43
C LYS A 58 47.64 -40.30 -8.07
N ALA A 59 47.58 -39.19 -7.33
CA ALA A 59 47.92 -37.87 -7.85
C ALA A 59 49.42 -37.73 -8.16
N HIS A 60 49.74 -36.86 -9.13
CA HIS A 60 51.08 -36.62 -9.60
C HIS A 60 51.97 -35.98 -8.50
N PRO A 61 53.16 -36.53 -8.20
CA PRO A 61 54.01 -36.07 -7.10
C PRO A 61 54.41 -34.60 -7.16
N GLY A 62 54.48 -34.00 -8.36
CA GLY A 62 54.83 -32.58 -8.54
C GLY A 62 53.71 -31.60 -8.16
N SER A 63 52.44 -32.01 -8.21
CA SER A 63 51.28 -31.14 -7.96
C SER A 63 50.68 -31.37 -6.57
N LEU A 64 50.86 -32.58 -6.03
CA LEU A 64 50.36 -32.99 -4.72
C LEU A 64 50.82 -32.07 -3.56
N PRO A 65 52.09 -31.62 -3.47
CA PRO A 65 52.50 -30.68 -2.42
C PRO A 65 51.73 -29.35 -2.47
N GLN A 66 51.46 -28.83 -3.67
CA GLN A 66 50.73 -27.56 -3.82
C GLN A 66 49.29 -27.69 -3.31
N PHE A 67 48.60 -28.76 -3.72
CA PHE A 67 47.25 -29.08 -3.26
C PHE A 67 47.18 -29.23 -1.74
N ILE A 68 48.09 -30.02 -1.16
CA ILE A 68 48.16 -30.30 0.28
C ILE A 68 48.41 -29.02 1.10
N THR A 69 49.22 -28.09 0.58
CA THR A 69 49.44 -26.77 1.22
C THR A 69 48.22 -25.83 1.15
N GLY A 70 47.12 -26.25 0.53
CA GLY A 70 45.87 -25.48 0.43
C GLY A 70 45.80 -24.53 -0.75
N LYS A 71 46.72 -24.64 -1.72
CA LYS A 71 46.61 -23.89 -2.98
C LYS A 71 45.50 -24.48 -3.84
N SER A 72 44.76 -23.59 -4.51
CA SER A 72 43.83 -23.97 -5.56
C SER A 72 44.54 -24.80 -6.62
N THR A 73 44.03 -26.01 -6.87
CA THR A 73 44.64 -26.94 -7.81
C THR A 73 43.58 -27.51 -8.73
N LEU A 74 43.83 -27.45 -10.05
CA LEU A 74 42.98 -28.08 -11.06
C LEU A 74 43.15 -29.60 -11.03
N LEU A 75 42.06 -30.33 -11.26
CA LEU A 75 42.05 -31.78 -11.28
C LEU A 75 42.99 -32.34 -12.37
N SER A 76 43.02 -31.70 -13.53
CA SER A 76 43.98 -32.00 -14.62
C SER A 76 45.45 -31.82 -14.24
N ASN A 77 45.76 -30.98 -13.24
CA ASN A 77 47.13 -30.87 -12.73
C ASN A 77 47.48 -32.01 -11.77
N LEU A 78 46.48 -32.60 -11.11
CA LEU A 78 46.67 -33.73 -10.20
C LEU A 78 46.79 -35.06 -10.93
N PHE A 79 46.05 -35.27 -12.03
CA PHE A 79 46.07 -36.53 -12.79
C PHE A 79 46.63 -36.30 -14.19
N ARG A 80 47.79 -36.91 -14.49
CA ARG A 80 48.45 -36.76 -15.80
C ARG A 80 48.06 -37.84 -16.81
N ASP A 81 47.58 -38.99 -16.37
CA ASP A 81 47.11 -40.05 -17.26
C ASP A 81 45.63 -39.86 -17.62
N GLU A 82 45.28 -40.10 -18.89
CA GLU A 82 43.93 -39.80 -19.40
C GLU A 82 42.83 -40.66 -18.73
N VAL A 83 43.16 -41.90 -18.37
CA VAL A 83 42.20 -42.82 -17.73
C VAL A 83 41.91 -42.36 -16.30
N GLY A 84 42.94 -42.10 -15.51
CA GLY A 84 42.84 -41.58 -14.15
C GLY A 84 42.15 -40.22 -14.10
N LEU A 85 42.47 -39.32 -15.02
CA LEU A 85 41.79 -38.03 -15.14
C LEU A 85 40.31 -38.19 -15.49
N ARG A 86 39.95 -39.12 -16.38
CA ARG A 86 38.55 -39.39 -16.72
C ARG A 86 37.77 -39.92 -15.52
N THR A 87 38.31 -40.91 -14.80
CA THR A 87 37.68 -41.47 -13.59
C THR A 87 37.54 -40.40 -12.51
N ALA A 88 38.58 -39.59 -12.29
CA ALA A 88 38.55 -38.51 -11.31
C ALA A 88 37.51 -37.43 -11.66
N ARG A 89 37.34 -37.11 -12.96
CA ARG A 89 36.31 -36.16 -13.43
C ARG A 89 34.90 -36.67 -13.16
N LEU A 90 34.61 -37.94 -13.44
CA LEU A 90 33.30 -38.54 -13.15
C LEU A 90 32.99 -38.51 -11.65
N ALA A 91 33.97 -38.85 -10.81
CA ALA A 91 33.81 -38.75 -9.36
C ALA A 91 33.62 -37.29 -8.90
N ALA A 92 34.39 -36.35 -9.45
CA ALA A 92 34.26 -34.93 -9.17
C ALA A 92 32.89 -34.36 -9.57
N GLU A 93 32.32 -34.81 -10.69
CA GLU A 93 30.97 -34.45 -11.12
C GLU A 93 29.92 -34.88 -10.08
N ARG A 94 29.95 -36.15 -9.68
CA ARG A 94 29.01 -36.69 -8.67
C ARG A 94 29.17 -36.02 -7.30
N ILE A 95 30.41 -35.83 -6.83
CA ILE A 95 30.70 -35.12 -5.58
C ILE A 95 30.20 -33.68 -5.66
N THR A 96 30.40 -32.99 -6.78
CA THR A 96 29.97 -31.59 -6.95
C THR A 96 28.45 -31.47 -6.99
N ALA A 97 27.75 -32.40 -7.66
CA ALA A 97 26.30 -32.46 -7.67
C ALA A 97 25.75 -32.71 -6.24
N LYS A 98 26.27 -33.74 -5.55
CA LYS A 98 25.88 -34.07 -4.17
C LYS A 98 26.21 -32.93 -3.19
N ASN A 99 27.36 -32.29 -3.33
CA ASN A 99 27.74 -31.11 -2.55
C ASN A 99 26.77 -29.94 -2.77
N THR A 100 26.30 -29.76 -4.01
CA THR A 100 25.33 -28.69 -4.31
C THR A 100 24.03 -28.97 -3.58
N GLU A 101 23.45 -30.18 -3.73
CA GLU A 101 22.25 -30.63 -3.01
C GLU A 101 22.38 -30.46 -1.48
N LEU A 102 23.40 -31.08 -0.88
CA LEU A 102 23.60 -31.07 0.58
C LEU A 102 23.84 -29.65 1.12
N ARG A 103 24.59 -28.82 0.39
CA ARG A 103 24.92 -27.48 0.84
C ARG A 103 23.76 -26.51 0.68
N THR A 104 22.98 -26.59 -0.40
CA THR A 104 21.90 -25.62 -0.68
C THR A 104 20.60 -25.99 0.01
N VAL A 105 20.19 -27.27 -0.06
CA VAL A 105 18.90 -27.76 0.43
C VAL A 105 18.97 -28.18 1.90
N ARG A 106 20.12 -28.71 2.35
CA ARG A 106 20.29 -29.25 3.72
C ARG A 106 21.16 -28.39 4.62
N GLY A 107 21.94 -27.45 4.06
CA GLY A 107 22.88 -26.64 4.82
C GLY A 107 24.01 -27.48 5.45
N ILE A 108 24.38 -28.59 4.82
CA ILE A 108 25.42 -29.53 5.27
C ILE A 108 26.68 -29.32 4.43
N GLU A 109 27.82 -29.07 5.08
CA GLU A 109 29.13 -29.02 4.43
C GLU A 109 29.81 -30.39 4.51
N ALA A 110 29.54 -31.26 3.55
CA ALA A 110 30.00 -32.65 3.61
C ALA A 110 31.35 -32.91 2.92
N VAL A 111 31.84 -32.06 2.01
CA VAL A 111 33.02 -32.41 1.19
C VAL A 111 34.32 -32.28 1.99
N HIS A 112 35.03 -33.40 2.15
CA HIS A 112 36.30 -33.46 2.88
C HIS A 112 37.34 -34.28 2.11
N LEU A 113 38.62 -33.94 2.33
CA LEU A 113 39.73 -34.85 2.09
C LEU A 113 39.87 -35.77 3.31
N ALA A 114 39.64 -37.05 3.11
CA ALA A 114 39.94 -38.09 4.08
C ALA A 114 41.39 -38.56 3.94
N VAL A 115 42.07 -38.72 5.08
CA VAL A 115 43.44 -39.22 5.19
C VAL A 115 43.43 -40.44 6.08
N GLY A 116 43.76 -41.59 5.49
CA GLY A 116 43.68 -42.89 6.13
C GLY A 116 42.24 -43.42 6.16
N VAL A 117 42.09 -44.73 5.97
CA VAL A 117 40.81 -45.44 6.17
C VAL A 117 41.03 -46.55 7.17
N ALA A 118 40.30 -46.51 8.28
CA ALA A 118 40.24 -47.56 9.28
C ALA A 118 39.12 -48.54 8.92
N ARG A 119 39.40 -49.85 8.94
CA ARG A 119 38.42 -50.91 8.69
C ARG A 119 38.30 -51.84 9.88
N TRP A 120 37.09 -52.23 10.24
CA TRP A 120 36.87 -53.23 11.29
C TRP A 120 35.63 -54.08 11.09
N ARG A 121 35.52 -55.17 11.88
CA ARG A 121 34.34 -56.05 11.92
C ARG A 121 33.76 -56.15 13.32
N ILE A 122 32.44 -55.98 13.42
CA ILE A 122 31.63 -56.20 14.64
C ILE A 122 30.41 -57.02 14.24
N GLY A 123 30.14 -58.13 14.95
CA GLY A 123 28.92 -58.92 14.75
C GLY A 123 28.72 -59.50 13.34
N GLY A 124 29.78 -59.60 12.54
CA GLY A 124 29.70 -60.07 11.15
C GLY A 124 29.58 -58.94 10.10
N ALA A 125 29.26 -57.72 10.51
CA ALA A 125 29.22 -56.54 9.65
C ALA A 125 30.61 -55.92 9.49
N GLU A 126 30.88 -55.40 8.29
CA GLU A 126 32.12 -54.69 7.94
C GLU A 126 31.90 -53.18 7.95
N PHE A 127 32.85 -52.48 8.56
CA PHE A 127 32.84 -51.03 8.70
C PHE A 127 34.14 -50.45 8.15
N ALA A 128 34.04 -49.22 7.64
CA ALA A 128 35.16 -48.49 7.08
C ALA A 128 34.96 -47.00 7.33
N ALA A 129 35.92 -46.36 8.00
CA ALA A 129 35.81 -44.96 8.38
C ALA A 129 37.06 -44.18 7.97
N PRO A 130 36.92 -42.92 7.51
CA PRO A 130 38.05 -42.03 7.36
C PRO A 130 38.70 -41.77 8.73
N VAL A 131 40.02 -41.64 8.77
CA VAL A 131 40.77 -41.40 10.01
C VAL A 131 40.86 -39.91 10.33
N LEU A 132 41.44 -39.12 9.42
CA LEU A 132 41.40 -37.66 9.48
C LEU A 132 40.55 -37.11 8.35
N LEU A 133 39.94 -35.97 8.61
CA LEU A 133 39.13 -35.20 7.68
C LEU A 133 39.71 -33.80 7.58
N ARG A 134 39.69 -33.21 6.39
CA ARG A 134 39.95 -31.79 6.18
C ARG A 134 38.93 -31.22 5.21
N PRO A 135 38.22 -30.14 5.58
CA PRO A 135 37.23 -29.53 4.69
C PRO A 135 37.83 -29.19 3.32
N LEU A 136 37.10 -29.45 2.26
CA LEU A 136 37.54 -29.21 0.89
C LEU A 136 36.43 -28.51 0.09
N ALA A 137 36.78 -27.39 -0.53
CA ALA A 137 35.95 -26.76 -1.54
C ALA A 137 36.26 -27.39 -2.90
N ILE A 138 35.21 -27.89 -3.56
CA ILE A 138 35.23 -28.38 -4.93
C ILE A 138 34.28 -27.53 -5.77
N ARG A 139 34.77 -27.03 -6.91
CA ARG A 139 33.96 -26.27 -7.87
C ARG A 139 34.33 -26.62 -9.29
N ARG A 140 33.37 -26.50 -10.20
CA ARG A 140 33.60 -26.65 -11.63
C ARG A 140 34.34 -25.42 -12.16
N HIS A 141 35.34 -25.64 -13.01
CA HIS A 141 36.14 -24.61 -13.66
C HIS A 141 36.28 -24.95 -15.15
N HIS A 142 35.40 -24.37 -15.98
CA HIS A 142 35.21 -24.74 -17.38
C HIS A 142 34.91 -26.25 -17.55
N SER A 143 35.79 -26.99 -18.26
CA SER A 143 35.70 -28.44 -18.47
C SER A 143 36.46 -29.27 -17.41
N ASP A 144 36.94 -28.63 -16.34
CA ASP A 144 37.72 -29.26 -15.29
C ASP A 144 37.16 -28.91 -13.90
N PHE A 145 37.80 -29.40 -12.84
CA PHE A 145 37.40 -29.12 -11.45
C PHE A 145 38.55 -28.49 -10.68
N GLU A 146 38.24 -27.48 -9.88
CA GLU A 146 39.18 -26.85 -8.97
C GLU A 146 38.92 -27.34 -7.55
N LEU A 147 39.99 -27.79 -6.89
CA LEU A 147 39.97 -28.29 -5.52
C LEU A 147 40.82 -27.37 -4.63
N LYS A 148 40.28 -27.04 -3.45
CA LYS A 148 40.95 -26.20 -2.48
C LYS A 148 40.68 -26.69 -1.06
N LEU A 149 41.72 -27.10 -0.35
CA LEU A 149 41.62 -27.45 1.07
C LEU A 149 41.36 -26.22 1.92
N GLN A 150 40.49 -26.37 2.91
CA GLN A 150 40.11 -25.35 3.87
C GLN A 150 40.39 -25.85 5.29
N GLY A 151 40.57 -24.92 6.23
CA GLY A 151 40.78 -25.25 7.64
C GLY A 151 41.97 -26.18 7.92
N THR A 152 41.86 -26.88 9.05
CA THR A 152 42.84 -27.83 9.59
C THR A 152 42.35 -29.27 9.47
N PHE A 153 43.22 -30.24 9.75
CA PHE A 153 42.79 -31.64 9.87
C PHE A 153 42.12 -31.86 11.22
N GLU A 154 41.06 -32.66 11.21
CA GLU A 154 40.33 -33.10 12.39
C GLU A 154 40.23 -34.62 12.37
N VAL A 155 40.31 -35.26 13.54
CA VAL A 155 40.06 -36.70 13.64
C VAL A 155 38.57 -36.95 13.46
N ASN A 156 38.21 -37.98 12.70
CA ASN A 156 36.82 -38.38 12.56
C ASN A 156 36.19 -38.64 13.95
N PRO A 157 35.18 -37.85 14.35
CA PRO A 157 34.61 -37.93 15.69
C PRO A 157 33.90 -39.27 15.93
N GLU A 158 33.25 -39.84 14.91
CA GLU A 158 32.58 -41.13 15.03
C GLU A 158 33.58 -42.28 15.18
N LEU A 159 34.74 -42.21 14.52
CA LEU A 159 35.83 -43.17 14.74
C LEU A 159 36.35 -43.11 16.18
N ALA A 160 36.57 -41.91 16.71
CA ALA A 160 37.03 -41.72 18.09
C ALA A 160 35.99 -42.20 19.12
N ARG A 161 34.71 -42.04 18.82
CA ARG A 161 33.60 -42.55 19.63
C ARG A 161 33.55 -44.08 19.60
N ILE A 162 33.58 -44.70 18.42
CA ILE A 162 33.55 -46.17 18.28
C ILE A 162 34.78 -46.80 18.93
N ALA A 163 35.97 -46.20 18.76
CA ALA A 163 37.19 -46.63 19.44
C ALA A 163 36.99 -46.69 20.96
N ARG A 164 36.33 -45.70 21.55
CA ARG A 164 36.05 -45.63 22.98
C ARG A 164 34.97 -46.61 23.42
N ASP A 165 33.82 -46.57 22.76
CA ASP A 165 32.60 -47.25 23.20
C ASP A 165 32.63 -48.75 22.92
N HIS A 166 33.20 -49.17 21.78
CA HIS A 166 33.26 -50.58 21.37
C HIS A 166 34.60 -51.25 21.66
N PHE A 167 35.72 -50.50 21.59
CA PHE A 167 37.06 -51.07 21.74
C PHE A 167 37.78 -50.63 23.01
N GLY A 168 37.21 -49.72 23.82
CA GLY A 168 37.83 -49.22 25.06
C GLY A 168 39.09 -48.37 24.83
N LEU A 169 39.33 -47.89 23.61
CA LEU A 169 40.49 -47.10 23.22
C LEU A 169 40.18 -45.59 23.28
N SER A 170 41.00 -44.83 23.99
CA SER A 170 40.91 -43.37 24.02
C SER A 170 41.84 -42.75 22.98
N ILE A 171 41.27 -42.06 22.00
CA ILE A 171 42.00 -41.30 20.98
C ILE A 171 42.06 -39.83 21.41
N ASP A 172 43.26 -39.30 21.67
CA ASP A 172 43.46 -37.86 21.78
C ASP A 172 43.44 -37.24 20.38
N ALA A 173 42.27 -36.71 20.02
CA ALA A 173 42.01 -36.17 18.69
C ALA A 173 42.95 -35.01 18.33
N ALA A 174 43.26 -34.14 19.28
CA ALA A 174 44.12 -32.97 19.05
C ALA A 174 45.58 -33.39 18.84
N ALA A 175 46.08 -34.30 19.68
CA ALA A 175 47.44 -34.83 19.53
C ALA A 175 47.59 -35.61 18.22
N LEU A 176 46.61 -36.44 17.87
CA LEU A 176 46.64 -37.23 16.64
C LEU A 176 46.55 -36.35 15.39
N ALA A 177 45.69 -35.33 15.37
CA ALA A 177 45.62 -34.38 14.26
C ALA A 177 46.91 -33.55 14.11
N ALA A 178 47.59 -33.22 15.22
CA ALA A 178 48.86 -32.50 15.20
C ALA A 178 49.99 -33.31 14.52
N LEU A 179 49.97 -34.64 14.63
CA LEU A 179 50.93 -35.53 13.94
C LEU A 179 50.81 -35.47 12.41
N ALA A 180 49.72 -34.94 11.87
CA ALA A 180 49.56 -34.73 10.44
C ALA A 180 50.49 -33.63 9.89
N TYR A 181 51.11 -32.82 10.77
CA TYR A 181 52.01 -31.73 10.41
C TYR A 181 53.41 -31.93 11.01
N ASP A 182 54.44 -31.80 10.18
CA ASP A 182 55.84 -31.79 10.59
C ASP A 182 56.57 -30.61 9.93
N GLY A 183 57.04 -29.65 10.72
CA GLY A 183 57.68 -28.43 10.22
C GLY A 183 56.80 -27.57 9.30
N GLY A 184 55.47 -27.64 9.44
CA GLY A 184 54.51 -26.96 8.57
C GLY A 184 54.21 -27.69 7.25
N VAL A 185 54.82 -28.86 7.04
CA VAL A 185 54.56 -29.75 5.90
C VAL A 185 53.63 -30.88 6.35
N PHE A 186 52.59 -31.17 5.57
CA PHE A 186 51.69 -32.27 5.88
C PHE A 186 52.34 -33.63 5.58
N LYS A 187 52.28 -34.54 6.55
CA LYS A 187 52.75 -35.92 6.46
C LYS A 187 51.69 -36.86 7.05
N PRO A 188 51.03 -37.71 6.24
CA PRO A 188 49.96 -38.59 6.73
C PRO A 188 50.48 -39.82 7.50
N GLN A 189 51.72 -40.25 7.25
CA GLN A 189 52.28 -41.50 7.78
C GLN A 189 52.33 -41.57 9.33
N PRO A 190 52.78 -40.52 10.05
CA PRO A 190 52.84 -40.55 11.52
C PRO A 190 51.49 -40.80 12.20
N VAL A 191 50.40 -40.26 11.61
CA VAL A 191 49.02 -40.45 12.09
C VAL A 191 48.62 -41.92 11.95
N ILE A 192 48.89 -42.50 10.78
CA ILE A 192 48.56 -43.89 10.45
C ILE A 192 49.34 -44.86 11.34
N ASP A 193 50.64 -44.61 11.52
CA ASP A 193 51.51 -45.44 12.36
C ASP A 193 51.07 -45.38 13.83
N SER A 194 50.67 -44.20 14.32
CA SER A 194 50.13 -44.03 15.68
C SER A 194 48.85 -44.85 15.88
N LEU A 195 47.90 -44.79 14.95
CA LEU A 195 46.67 -45.58 15.04
C LEU A 195 46.93 -47.09 14.93
N ARG A 196 47.77 -47.53 14.00
CA ARG A 196 48.16 -48.95 13.89
C ARG A 196 48.81 -49.47 15.17
N ALA A 197 49.60 -48.65 15.84
CA ALA A 197 50.20 -49.01 17.13
C ALA A 197 49.12 -49.16 18.22
N MET A 198 48.13 -48.26 18.28
CA MET A 198 47.03 -48.30 19.23
C MET A 198 46.07 -49.48 19.00
N THR A 199 45.85 -49.89 17.74
CA THR A 199 44.88 -50.95 17.40
C THR A 199 45.54 -52.31 17.13
N ARG A 200 46.85 -52.47 17.40
CA ARG A 200 47.61 -53.69 17.07
C ARG A 200 47.06 -54.96 17.70
N SER A 201 46.40 -54.86 18.86
CA SER A 201 45.82 -55.99 19.59
C SER A 201 44.41 -56.37 19.13
N ILE A 202 43.85 -55.69 18.12
CA ILE A 202 42.49 -55.92 17.63
C ILE A 202 42.58 -56.57 16.26
N ASP A 203 42.41 -57.90 16.20
CA ASP A 203 42.60 -58.69 14.97
C ASP A 203 41.64 -58.31 13.83
N THR A 204 40.47 -57.76 14.17
CA THR A 204 39.49 -57.32 13.17
C THR A 204 39.76 -55.90 12.66
N PHE A 205 40.72 -55.15 13.24
CA PHE A 205 40.93 -53.74 12.95
C PHE A 205 42.18 -53.52 12.10
N SER A 206 42.06 -52.75 11.02
CA SER A 206 43.18 -52.38 10.15
C SER A 206 43.10 -50.91 9.73
N VAL A 207 44.24 -50.30 9.40
CA VAL A 207 44.30 -48.90 8.93
C VAL A 207 45.13 -48.83 7.66
N GLU A 208 44.56 -48.27 6.60
CA GLU A 208 45.16 -48.18 5.27
C GLU A 208 45.54 -46.74 4.89
N PRO A 209 46.69 -46.51 4.24
CA PRO A 209 47.15 -45.19 3.82
C PRO A 209 46.43 -44.71 2.54
N ARG A 210 45.15 -44.36 2.66
CA ARG A 210 44.31 -43.85 1.55
C ARG A 210 44.15 -42.32 1.64
N LEU A 211 44.20 -41.63 0.51
CA LEU A 211 43.84 -40.21 0.40
C LEU A 211 42.66 -40.11 -0.56
N VAL A 212 41.48 -39.78 -0.05
CA VAL A 212 40.25 -39.78 -0.86
C VAL A 212 39.43 -38.52 -0.59
N VAL A 213 38.94 -37.89 -1.66
CA VAL A 213 37.98 -36.79 -1.55
C VAL A 213 36.59 -37.34 -1.81
N SER A 214 35.68 -37.16 -0.86
CA SER A 214 34.28 -37.55 -0.97
C SER A 214 33.41 -36.73 0.00
N THR A 215 32.15 -37.10 0.16
CA THR A 215 31.22 -36.54 1.12
C THR A 215 31.27 -37.32 2.44
N PHE A 216 31.62 -36.61 3.51
CA PHE A 216 31.85 -37.10 4.85
C PHE A 216 31.12 -36.17 5.84
N ALA A 217 29.98 -36.62 6.35
CA ALA A 217 29.21 -36.00 7.42
C ALA A 217 28.38 -37.08 8.13
N ASP A 218 28.10 -36.90 9.41
CA ASP A 218 27.24 -37.81 10.19
C ASP A 218 25.98 -37.07 10.65
N VAL A 219 24.85 -37.34 9.98
CA VAL A 219 23.54 -36.79 10.36
C VAL A 219 22.81 -37.76 11.27
N SER A 220 22.67 -39.02 10.85
CA SER A 220 21.96 -40.06 11.58
C SER A 220 22.49 -40.26 12.99
N GLY A 221 23.81 -40.39 13.17
CA GLY A 221 24.40 -40.57 14.49
C GLY A 221 24.18 -39.36 15.41
N VAL A 222 24.31 -38.14 14.88
CA VAL A 222 24.13 -36.89 15.63
C VAL A 222 22.67 -36.66 16.02
N MET A 223 21.74 -36.84 15.07
CA MET A 223 20.29 -36.70 15.31
C MET A 223 19.76 -37.76 16.27
N SER A 224 20.16 -39.03 16.10
CA SER A 224 19.72 -40.13 16.97
C SER A 224 20.13 -39.92 18.42
N ARG A 225 21.38 -39.46 18.66
CA ARG A 225 21.85 -39.13 20.02
C ARG A 225 21.04 -38.00 20.65
N ASP A 226 20.70 -36.98 19.87
CA ASP A 226 19.87 -35.87 20.34
C ASP A 226 18.43 -36.30 20.68
N ALA A 227 17.89 -37.23 19.88
CA ALA A 227 16.56 -37.80 20.05
C ALA A 227 16.42 -38.74 21.27
N GLY A 228 17.48 -38.93 22.07
CA GLY A 228 17.42 -39.70 23.31
C GLY A 228 16.31 -39.19 24.25
N SER A 229 16.14 -37.87 24.36
CA SER A 229 15.09 -37.23 25.17
C SER A 229 14.19 -36.33 24.32
N LEU A 230 12.97 -36.79 24.06
CA LEU A 230 11.94 -36.07 23.30
C LEU A 230 10.72 -35.68 24.17
N ASP A 231 10.89 -35.62 25.49
CA ASP A 231 9.82 -35.20 26.40
C ASP A 231 9.63 -33.68 26.36
N HIS A 232 8.69 -33.23 25.54
CA HIS A 232 8.39 -31.82 25.34
C HIS A 232 6.89 -31.63 25.07
N PRO A 233 6.20 -30.64 25.70
CA PRO A 233 4.75 -30.49 25.56
C PRO A 233 4.25 -30.42 24.12
N MET A 234 4.99 -29.76 23.21
CA MET A 234 4.59 -29.73 21.79
C MET A 234 4.69 -31.10 21.12
N LEU A 235 5.79 -31.82 21.34
CA LEU A 235 5.99 -33.15 20.73
C LEU A 235 4.98 -34.15 21.30
N ASN A 236 4.69 -34.05 22.59
CA ASN A 236 3.68 -34.86 23.27
C ASN A 236 2.27 -34.57 22.73
N ALA A 237 1.95 -33.28 22.50
CA ALA A 237 0.67 -32.88 21.94
C ALA A 237 0.46 -33.41 20.52
N LEU A 238 1.51 -33.33 19.68
CA LEU A 238 1.52 -33.91 18.33
C LEU A 238 1.37 -35.43 18.37
N ALA A 239 1.98 -36.09 19.36
CA ALA A 239 1.85 -37.51 19.61
C ALA A 239 0.52 -37.93 20.27
N GLY A 240 -0.45 -37.02 20.43
CA GLY A 240 -1.79 -37.33 20.93
C GLY A 240 -1.98 -37.23 22.45
N HIS A 241 -1.00 -36.72 23.21
CA HIS A 241 -1.15 -36.55 24.66
C HIS A 241 -2.18 -35.47 25.01
N VAL A 242 -3.35 -35.89 25.52
CA VAL A 242 -4.54 -35.04 25.72
C VAL A 242 -4.23 -33.77 26.55
N GLY A 243 -3.57 -33.92 27.71
CA GLY A 243 -3.30 -32.77 28.58
C GLY A 243 -2.30 -31.76 28.00
N ASP A 244 -1.34 -32.23 27.19
CA ASP A 244 -0.40 -31.34 26.51
C ASP A 244 -1.06 -30.68 25.29
N ARG A 245 -1.95 -31.39 24.58
CA ARG A 245 -2.79 -30.79 23.52
C ARG A 245 -3.63 -29.67 24.10
N GLU A 246 -4.37 -29.91 25.17
CA GLU A 246 -5.17 -28.88 25.84
C GLU A 246 -4.34 -27.66 26.25
N ARG A 247 -3.12 -27.88 26.78
CA ARG A 247 -2.20 -26.80 27.16
C ARG A 247 -1.72 -25.99 25.95
N VAL A 248 -1.38 -26.65 24.85
CA VAL A 248 -0.85 -26.01 23.64
C VAL A 248 -1.95 -25.27 22.87
N THR A 249 -3.13 -25.87 22.76
CA THR A 249 -4.27 -25.31 22.00
C THR A 249 -5.13 -24.37 22.84
N ALA A 250 -4.76 -24.12 24.11
CA ALA A 250 -5.51 -23.23 24.99
C ALA A 250 -5.67 -21.84 24.34
N PRO A 251 -6.91 -21.30 24.27
CA PRO A 251 -7.16 -20.02 23.63
C PRO A 251 -6.42 -18.91 24.37
N ARG A 252 -5.65 -18.11 23.62
CA ARG A 252 -4.95 -16.93 24.14
C ARG A 252 -5.57 -15.68 23.57
N ALA A 253 -5.68 -14.63 24.39
CA ALA A 253 -6.18 -13.34 23.95
C ALA A 253 -5.31 -12.81 22.80
N VAL A 254 -5.94 -12.47 21.67
CA VAL A 254 -5.21 -11.88 20.55
C VAL A 254 -4.66 -10.52 20.99
N PRO A 255 -3.33 -10.30 20.95
CA PRO A 255 -2.77 -9.04 21.37
C PRO A 255 -3.25 -7.92 20.44
N HIS A 256 -3.74 -6.83 21.03
CA HIS A 256 -4.02 -5.62 20.29
C HIS A 256 -2.69 -4.97 19.90
N HIS A 257 -2.48 -4.72 18.61
CA HIS A 257 -1.32 -3.99 18.12
C HIS A 257 -1.74 -2.57 17.75
N ILE A 258 -0.96 -1.59 18.19
CA ILE A 258 -1.16 -0.17 17.87
C ILE A 258 -0.40 0.10 16.56
N GLY A 259 -1.08 0.63 15.55
CA GLY A 259 -0.49 0.94 14.26
C GLY A 259 0.62 2.00 14.35
N PRO A 260 1.50 2.12 13.34
CA PRO A 260 2.68 2.98 13.40
C PRO A 260 2.35 4.47 13.57
N ASP A 261 1.17 4.93 13.15
CA ASP A 261 0.76 6.34 13.28
C ASP A 261 0.45 6.74 14.73
N ASP A 262 -0.04 5.79 15.54
CA ASP A 262 -0.44 6.03 16.94
C ASP A 262 0.58 5.49 17.96
N ARG A 263 1.60 4.76 17.48
CA ARG A 263 2.67 4.19 18.30
C ARG A 263 3.66 5.28 18.73
N ALA A 264 4.02 5.30 20.01
CA ALA A 264 5.08 6.15 20.52
C ALA A 264 6.42 5.82 19.84
N PRO A 265 7.28 6.81 19.49
CA PRO A 265 8.56 6.56 18.81
C PRO A 265 9.44 5.53 19.52
N ALA A 266 9.49 5.59 20.86
CA ALA A 266 10.25 4.66 21.69
C ALA A 266 9.80 3.19 21.62
N SER A 267 8.60 2.92 21.10
CA SER A 267 8.09 1.56 20.86
C SER A 267 8.09 1.19 19.37
N ASP A 268 8.31 2.15 18.47
CA ASP A 268 8.37 1.95 17.02
C ASP A 268 9.79 1.58 16.58
N ASN A 269 10.23 0.38 17.01
CA ASN A 269 11.61 -0.08 16.88
C ASN A 269 11.77 -1.26 15.92
N LEU A 270 10.84 -1.47 14.99
CA LEU A 270 10.99 -2.54 14.01
C LEU A 270 12.32 -2.36 13.26
N LEU A 271 13.08 -3.45 13.13
CA LEU A 271 14.43 -3.40 12.55
C LEU A 271 14.42 -3.06 11.07
N LEU A 272 13.30 -3.32 10.42
CA LEU A 272 13.06 -3.18 9.01
C LEU A 272 11.54 -2.95 8.82
N ASP A 273 11.16 -2.39 7.69
CA ASP A 273 9.75 -2.08 7.41
C ASP A 273 8.85 -3.31 7.43
N ALA A 274 7.63 -3.13 7.92
CA ALA A 274 6.60 -4.15 7.99
C ALA A 274 5.23 -3.59 7.63
N ASP A 275 4.41 -4.41 6.95
CA ASP A 275 2.99 -4.13 6.76
C ASP A 275 2.15 -4.57 7.97
N ALA A 276 0.84 -4.32 7.90
CA ALA A 276 -0.10 -4.66 8.98
C ALA A 276 -0.22 -6.19 9.23
N GLU A 277 -0.08 -7.03 8.21
CA GLU A 277 -0.13 -8.50 8.36
C GLU A 277 1.10 -8.99 9.13
N GLN A 278 2.27 -8.47 8.76
CA GLN A 278 3.53 -8.73 9.44
C GLN A 278 3.52 -8.20 10.87
N GLU A 279 3.04 -6.98 11.12
CA GLU A 279 2.90 -6.44 12.47
C GLU A 279 1.96 -7.27 13.37
N ALA A 280 0.86 -7.79 12.82
CA ALA A 280 -0.05 -8.67 13.54
C ALA A 280 0.64 -10.00 13.94
N VAL A 281 1.47 -10.58 13.06
CA VAL A 281 2.31 -11.75 13.37
C VAL A 281 3.29 -11.40 14.51
N LEU A 282 4.00 -10.27 14.38
CA LEU A 282 5.00 -9.83 15.35
C LEU A 282 4.40 -9.59 16.74
N ALA A 283 3.20 -9.01 16.83
CA ALA A 283 2.51 -8.80 18.08
C ALA A 283 2.21 -10.12 18.81
N ARG A 284 1.83 -11.17 18.10
CA ARG A 284 1.63 -12.52 18.68
C ARG A 284 2.94 -13.17 19.11
N ILE A 285 4.01 -13.00 18.33
CA ILE A 285 5.33 -13.49 18.69
C ILE A 285 5.80 -12.82 19.98
N ALA A 286 5.71 -11.49 20.07
CA ALA A 286 6.09 -10.73 21.26
C ALA A 286 5.25 -11.08 22.51
N ALA A 287 3.98 -11.46 22.33
CA ALA A 287 3.11 -11.96 23.40
C ALA A 287 3.43 -13.42 23.82
N GLY A 288 4.43 -14.07 23.22
CA GLY A 288 4.84 -15.44 23.57
C GLY A 288 3.93 -16.54 22.99
N HIS A 289 3.11 -16.23 21.97
CA HIS A 289 2.24 -17.22 21.32
C HIS A 289 3.05 -18.12 20.39
N SER A 290 2.85 -19.43 20.46
CA SER A 290 3.29 -20.34 19.39
C SER A 290 2.29 -20.25 18.23
N LEU A 291 2.78 -20.19 16.99
CA LEU A 291 1.95 -20.02 15.79
C LEU A 291 2.66 -20.55 14.55
N THR A 292 1.90 -20.82 13.50
CA THR A 292 2.44 -21.06 12.15
C THR A 292 2.16 -19.86 11.26
N VAL A 293 3.11 -19.55 10.37
CA VAL A 293 3.06 -18.40 9.46
C VAL A 293 3.26 -18.90 8.03
N ALA A 294 2.19 -18.94 7.26
CA ALA A 294 2.24 -19.24 5.84
C ALA A 294 2.85 -18.05 5.08
N THR A 295 4.04 -18.23 4.53
CA THR A 295 4.80 -17.19 3.83
C THR A 295 4.73 -17.39 2.33
N LEU A 296 3.70 -16.84 1.69
CA LEU A 296 3.51 -16.95 0.25
C LEU A 296 4.69 -16.28 -0.50
N PRO A 297 4.95 -16.65 -1.77
CA PRO A 297 6.10 -16.14 -2.50
C PRO A 297 6.16 -14.61 -2.57
N GLY A 298 7.20 -14.05 -1.95
CA GLY A 298 7.47 -12.61 -2.01
C GLY A 298 6.82 -11.76 -0.91
N THR A 299 6.15 -12.37 0.07
CA THR A 299 5.46 -11.64 1.16
C THR A 299 6.33 -11.24 2.34
N GLY A 300 7.66 -11.34 2.16
CA GLY A 300 8.61 -10.90 3.18
C GLY A 300 8.74 -11.84 4.38
N GLY A 301 8.66 -13.16 4.23
CA GLY A 301 8.88 -14.10 5.35
C GLY A 301 10.18 -13.84 6.13
N THR A 302 11.32 -13.70 5.43
CA THR A 302 12.60 -13.34 6.07
C THR A 302 12.56 -11.95 6.71
N GLN A 303 11.80 -11.02 6.13
CA GLN A 303 11.60 -9.66 6.66
C GLN A 303 10.91 -9.73 8.03
N THR A 304 9.84 -10.50 8.15
CA THR A 304 9.15 -10.77 9.41
C THR A 304 10.05 -11.47 10.43
N VAL A 305 10.88 -12.44 10.00
CA VAL A 305 11.85 -13.12 10.89
C VAL A 305 12.84 -12.14 11.50
N ILE A 306 13.40 -11.20 10.72
CA ILE A 306 14.33 -10.18 11.26
C ILE A 306 13.63 -9.28 12.28
N ASN A 307 12.41 -8.84 12.00
CA ASN A 307 11.66 -8.02 12.95
C ASN A 307 11.33 -8.79 14.23
N ALA A 308 10.99 -10.07 14.13
CA ALA A 308 10.75 -10.94 15.28
C ALA A 308 12.01 -11.08 16.15
N LEU A 309 13.19 -11.25 15.53
CA LEU A 309 14.47 -11.24 16.26
C LEU A 309 14.70 -9.92 16.99
N GLY A 310 14.41 -8.78 16.35
CA GLY A 310 14.55 -7.47 16.96
C GLY A 310 13.69 -7.29 18.22
N GLU A 311 12.41 -7.67 18.15
CA GLU A 311 11.48 -7.60 19.29
C GLU A 311 11.89 -8.55 20.42
N LEU A 312 12.19 -9.82 20.09
CA LEU A 312 12.55 -10.84 21.07
C LEU A 312 13.86 -10.48 21.79
N VAL A 313 14.90 -10.08 21.05
CA VAL A 313 16.20 -9.71 21.65
C VAL A 313 16.08 -8.46 22.52
N ARG A 314 15.28 -7.46 22.13
CA ARG A 314 14.99 -6.30 22.99
C ARG A 314 14.26 -6.70 24.28
N GLY A 315 13.39 -7.70 24.19
CA GLY A 315 12.77 -8.34 25.35
C GLY A 315 13.70 -9.22 26.19
N GLY A 316 15.01 -9.28 25.85
CA GLY A 316 16.00 -10.11 26.54
C GLY A 316 15.83 -11.60 26.28
N LYS A 317 15.15 -11.99 25.21
CA LYS A 317 14.86 -13.39 24.86
C LYS A 317 15.98 -14.00 24.03
N ARG A 318 16.26 -15.28 24.29
CA ARG A 318 17.17 -16.09 23.46
C ARG A 318 16.40 -16.77 22.35
N VAL A 319 16.90 -16.67 21.12
CA VAL A 319 16.21 -17.16 19.94
C VAL A 319 17.09 -18.11 19.14
N LEU A 320 16.52 -19.24 18.68
CA LEU A 320 17.17 -20.12 17.72
C LEU A 320 16.40 -20.08 16.39
N VAL A 321 17.10 -19.71 15.31
CA VAL A 321 16.61 -19.71 13.94
C VAL A 321 17.11 -20.97 13.25
N VAL A 322 16.19 -21.81 12.79
CA VAL A 322 16.51 -23.08 12.13
C VAL A 322 15.94 -23.08 10.72
N SER A 323 16.75 -23.40 9.72
CA SER A 323 16.29 -23.68 8.35
C SER A 323 17.25 -24.66 7.69
N ALA A 324 16.71 -25.64 6.95
CA ALA A 324 17.54 -26.52 6.13
C ALA A 324 18.21 -25.78 4.96
N ARG A 325 17.66 -24.64 4.52
CA ARG A 325 18.15 -23.91 3.35
C ARG A 325 19.26 -22.93 3.72
N ARG A 326 20.42 -23.11 3.11
CA ARG A 326 21.56 -22.20 3.33
C ARG A 326 21.26 -20.77 2.89
N SER A 327 20.55 -20.60 1.76
CA SER A 327 20.18 -19.28 1.24
C SER A 327 19.29 -18.50 2.21
N THR A 328 18.39 -19.18 2.93
CA THR A 328 17.57 -18.58 3.99
C THR A 328 18.45 -18.09 5.15
N LEU A 329 19.34 -18.95 5.66
CA LEU A 329 20.23 -18.61 6.78
C LEU A 329 21.18 -17.45 6.43
N ASP A 330 21.79 -17.51 5.23
CA ASP A 330 22.67 -16.45 4.73
C ASP A 330 21.87 -15.16 4.46
N GLY A 331 20.62 -15.25 4.00
CA GLY A 331 19.71 -14.12 3.84
C GLY A 331 19.39 -13.41 5.16
N VAL A 332 19.16 -14.17 6.24
CA VAL A 332 19.01 -13.61 7.60
C VAL A 332 20.28 -12.88 8.03
N ARG A 333 21.45 -13.53 7.90
CA ARG A 333 22.75 -12.93 8.25
C ARG A 333 23.02 -11.65 7.45
N HIS A 334 22.74 -11.66 6.15
CA HIS A 334 22.94 -10.53 5.25
C HIS A 334 22.07 -9.33 5.63
N ARG A 335 20.78 -9.56 5.93
CA ARG A 335 19.87 -8.49 6.35
C ARG A 335 20.26 -7.88 7.69
N LEU A 336 20.67 -8.71 8.66
CA LEU A 336 21.18 -8.23 9.95
C LEU A 336 22.44 -7.35 9.78
N ALA A 337 23.38 -7.78 8.93
CA ALA A 337 24.55 -6.98 8.59
C ALA A 337 24.18 -5.64 7.91
N GLY A 338 23.17 -5.64 7.03
CA GLY A 338 22.68 -4.44 6.34
C GLY A 338 22.14 -3.35 7.25
N ILE A 339 21.73 -3.69 8.48
CA ILE A 339 21.22 -2.76 9.50
C ILE A 339 22.17 -2.58 10.69
N GLY A 340 23.45 -2.95 10.54
CA GLY A 340 24.48 -2.75 11.55
C GLY A 340 24.44 -3.74 12.74
N LEU A 341 23.75 -4.88 12.57
CA LEU A 341 23.65 -5.96 13.54
C LEU A 341 24.42 -7.19 13.07
N ASP A 342 25.59 -6.98 12.47
CA ASP A 342 26.48 -8.07 12.06
C ASP A 342 26.85 -8.95 13.27
N SER A 343 26.86 -10.27 13.06
CA SER A 343 27.14 -11.24 14.12
C SER A 343 26.23 -11.13 15.36
N LEU A 344 25.00 -10.59 15.21
CA LEU A 344 23.94 -10.79 16.20
C LEU A 344 23.56 -12.28 16.33
N ALA A 345 23.55 -12.98 15.19
CA ALA A 345 23.32 -14.42 15.12
C ALA A 345 24.65 -15.20 15.06
N ILE A 346 24.80 -16.20 15.93
CA ILE A 346 25.95 -17.10 15.98
C ILE A 346 25.57 -18.50 15.50
N SER A 347 26.48 -19.24 14.86
CA SER A 347 26.23 -20.65 14.48
C SER A 347 27.18 -21.61 15.17
N PRO A 348 26.77 -22.85 15.48
CA PRO A 348 27.63 -23.86 16.11
C PRO A 348 28.96 -24.06 15.36
N ALA A 349 28.89 -24.26 14.05
CA ALA A 349 30.05 -24.46 13.17
C ALA A 349 31.03 -23.27 13.11
N SER A 350 30.64 -22.07 13.54
CA SER A 350 31.53 -20.89 13.53
C SER A 350 31.48 -20.03 14.80
N VAL A 351 31.09 -20.63 15.92
CA VAL A 351 30.82 -19.95 17.20
C VAL A 351 31.97 -19.02 17.61
N ARG A 352 33.23 -19.48 17.51
CA ARG A 352 34.41 -18.68 17.84
C ARG A 352 34.53 -17.40 17.00
N ARG A 353 34.39 -17.54 15.69
CA ARG A 353 34.48 -16.42 14.74
C ARG A 353 33.35 -15.43 14.98
N ASP A 354 32.14 -15.94 15.18
CA ASP A 354 30.95 -15.13 15.31
C ASP A 354 30.97 -14.36 16.65
N LEU A 355 31.38 -14.99 17.75
CA LEU A 355 31.55 -14.32 19.05
C LEU A 355 32.65 -13.24 19.03
N VAL A 356 33.80 -13.50 18.39
CA VAL A 356 34.85 -12.47 18.24
C VAL A 356 34.34 -11.25 17.49
N ARG A 357 33.52 -11.46 16.44
CA ARG A 357 32.88 -10.36 15.72
C ARG A 357 31.81 -9.66 16.55
N ALA A 358 31.01 -10.40 17.31
CA ALA A 358 30.01 -9.85 18.23
C ALA A 358 30.64 -8.94 19.31
N ILE A 359 31.78 -9.36 19.88
CA ILE A 359 32.59 -8.50 20.77
C ILE A 359 33.00 -7.23 20.02
N GLY A 360 33.55 -7.36 18.81
CA GLY A 360 33.94 -6.22 17.98
C GLY A 360 32.79 -5.25 17.68
N ARG A 361 31.57 -5.75 17.45
CA ARG A 361 30.35 -4.94 17.27
C ARG A 361 30.00 -4.19 18.55
N ASN A 362 29.96 -4.89 19.69
CA ASN A 362 29.61 -4.30 20.98
C ASN A 362 30.60 -3.21 21.41
N GLU A 363 31.91 -3.42 21.22
CA GLU A 363 32.94 -2.43 21.57
C GLU A 363 32.90 -1.16 20.70
N LYS A 364 32.38 -1.26 19.47
CA LYS A 364 32.27 -0.13 18.52
C LYS A 364 30.94 0.62 18.60
N ALA A 365 29.92 0.04 19.23
CA ALA A 365 28.58 0.63 19.25
C ALA A 365 28.54 1.91 20.09
N THR A 366 27.88 2.94 19.56
CA THR A 366 27.73 4.25 20.23
C THR A 366 26.26 4.61 20.36
N ALA A 367 25.93 5.48 21.33
CA ALA A 367 24.55 5.90 21.56
C ALA A 367 24.06 6.77 20.39
N PRO A 368 22.99 6.37 19.67
CA PRO A 368 22.41 7.21 18.62
C PRO A 368 21.63 8.39 19.21
N LYS A 369 21.62 9.53 18.50
CA LYS A 369 20.90 10.75 18.92
C LYS A 369 19.47 10.77 18.38
N VAL A 370 18.52 10.17 19.10
CA VAL A 370 17.13 9.95 18.65
C VAL A 370 16.16 11.12 18.89
N SER A 371 16.39 11.93 19.92
CA SER A 371 15.38 12.89 20.43
C SER A 371 14.82 13.83 19.36
N ASP A 372 15.69 14.45 18.57
CA ASP A 372 15.28 15.48 17.61
C ASP A 372 14.45 14.88 16.45
N VAL A 373 14.76 13.63 16.08
CA VAL A 373 14.06 12.86 15.04
C VAL A 373 12.71 12.40 15.57
N ASP A 374 12.66 11.83 16.78
CA ASP A 374 11.43 11.38 17.44
C ASP A 374 10.45 12.54 17.63
N ASP A 375 10.94 13.70 18.11
CA ASP A 375 10.11 14.89 18.31
C ASP A 375 9.58 15.42 16.97
N ALA A 376 10.38 15.39 15.91
CA ALA A 376 9.94 15.76 14.57
C ALA A 376 8.90 14.78 14.01
N LEU A 377 9.09 13.49 14.25
CA LEU A 377 8.20 12.42 13.80
C LEU A 377 6.83 12.58 14.43
N VAL A 378 6.75 12.78 15.75
CA VAL A 378 5.49 12.99 16.46
C VAL A 378 4.76 14.21 15.92
N ARG A 379 5.45 15.35 15.78
CA ARG A 379 4.83 16.57 15.23
C ARG A 379 4.27 16.36 13.83
N LEU A 380 5.05 15.74 12.93
CA LEU A 380 4.65 15.51 11.54
C LEU A 380 3.50 14.49 11.46
N ARG A 381 3.53 13.41 12.24
CA ARG A 381 2.43 12.43 12.36
C ARG A 381 1.14 13.11 12.80
N THR A 382 1.19 13.93 13.86
CA THR A 382 0.01 14.64 14.36
C THR A 382 -0.58 15.53 13.28
N VAL A 383 0.23 16.40 12.66
CA VAL A 383 -0.29 17.35 11.65
C VAL A 383 -0.87 16.64 10.42
N LEU A 384 -0.18 15.61 9.90
CA LEU A 384 -0.67 14.88 8.72
C LEU A 384 -1.89 14.02 9.03
N ARG A 385 -1.97 13.42 10.22
CA ARG A 385 -3.15 12.67 10.67
C ARG A 385 -4.35 13.59 10.84
N ASP A 386 -4.15 14.74 11.49
CA ASP A 386 -5.20 15.73 11.69
C ASP A 386 -5.71 16.27 10.33
N TYR A 387 -4.80 16.49 9.36
CA TYR A 387 -5.16 16.86 7.98
C TYR A 387 -5.99 15.76 7.29
N ARG A 388 -5.52 14.50 7.31
CA ARG A 388 -6.26 13.37 6.71
C ARG A 388 -7.63 13.21 7.33
N GLN A 389 -7.72 13.26 8.67
CA GLN A 389 -8.98 13.17 9.40
C GLN A 389 -9.91 14.34 9.06
N ALA A 390 -9.38 15.56 8.95
CA ALA A 390 -10.18 16.72 8.57
C ALA A 390 -10.74 16.65 7.14
N LEU A 391 -10.02 15.99 6.22
CA LEU A 391 -10.50 15.77 4.85
C LEU A 391 -11.64 14.75 4.78
N SER A 392 -11.51 13.61 5.47
CA SER A 392 -12.39 12.45 5.31
C SER A 392 -13.49 12.33 6.36
N ALA A 393 -13.35 12.93 7.53
CA ALA A 393 -14.38 12.89 8.56
C ALA A 393 -15.56 13.81 8.17
N PRO A 394 -16.81 13.44 8.52
CA PRO A 394 -17.95 14.33 8.37
C PRO A 394 -17.72 15.65 9.10
N VAL A 395 -18.07 16.76 8.46
CA VAL A 395 -18.01 18.09 9.07
C VAL A 395 -19.00 18.16 10.23
N ALA A 396 -18.63 18.79 11.34
CA ALA A 396 -19.47 18.82 12.55
C ALA A 396 -20.90 19.32 12.27
N GLY A 397 -21.89 18.45 12.52
CA GLY A 397 -23.31 18.73 12.29
C GLY A 397 -23.79 18.52 10.84
N MET A 398 -22.98 17.87 10.01
CA MET A 398 -23.26 17.52 8.60
C MET A 398 -22.94 16.04 8.36
N ASP A 399 -23.62 15.41 7.40
CA ASP A 399 -23.39 14.01 7.01
C ASP A 399 -22.39 13.86 5.85
N ALA A 400 -21.60 14.90 5.56
CA ALA A 400 -20.66 14.93 4.45
C ALA A 400 -19.29 15.50 4.86
N SER A 401 -18.24 15.00 4.21
CA SER A 401 -16.86 15.42 4.42
C SER A 401 -16.42 16.54 3.46
N VAL A 402 -15.24 17.12 3.71
CA VAL A 402 -14.61 18.09 2.79
C VAL A 402 -14.31 17.43 1.45
N LEU A 403 -13.90 16.17 1.48
CA LEU A 403 -13.54 15.42 0.29
C LEU A 403 -14.78 15.10 -0.56
N ASP A 404 -15.92 14.77 0.07
CA ASP A 404 -17.22 14.68 -0.62
C ASP A 404 -17.58 15.99 -1.32
N ALA A 405 -17.35 17.13 -0.66
CA ALA A 405 -17.60 18.44 -1.26
C ALA A 405 -16.75 18.67 -2.51
N THR A 406 -15.44 18.40 -2.45
CA THR A 406 -14.56 18.55 -3.63
C THR A 406 -14.95 17.63 -4.79
N ARG A 407 -15.38 16.39 -4.50
CA ARG A 407 -15.86 15.43 -5.51
C ARG A 407 -17.15 15.90 -6.17
N GLN A 408 -18.13 16.31 -5.37
CA GLN A 408 -19.42 16.76 -5.89
C GLN A 408 -19.29 18.06 -6.68
N LEU A 409 -18.48 19.01 -6.22
CA LEU A 409 -18.21 20.24 -6.97
C LEU A 409 -17.48 19.95 -8.29
N THR A 410 -16.55 18.99 -8.31
CA THR A 410 -15.87 18.57 -9.55
C THR A 410 -16.83 17.86 -10.52
N ARG A 411 -17.75 17.05 -10.01
CA ARG A 411 -18.82 16.43 -10.81
C ARG A 411 -19.71 17.49 -11.43
N LEU A 412 -20.15 18.48 -10.64
CA LEU A 412 -20.99 19.60 -11.10
C LEU A 412 -20.26 20.46 -12.15
N ALA A 413 -18.97 20.72 -11.96
CA ALA A 413 -18.15 21.44 -12.93
C ALA A 413 -17.98 20.70 -14.27
N SER A 414 -18.16 19.37 -14.29
CA SER A 414 -18.08 18.54 -15.50
C SER A 414 -19.40 18.44 -16.27
N LEU A 415 -20.48 19.06 -15.79
CA LEU A 415 -21.77 19.06 -16.48
C LEU A 415 -21.69 19.84 -17.80
N LYS A 416 -22.58 19.51 -18.75
CA LYS A 416 -22.67 20.22 -20.03
C LYS A 416 -22.88 21.73 -19.86
N VAL A 417 -23.66 22.10 -18.83
CA VAL A 417 -23.83 23.49 -18.39
C VAL A 417 -23.55 23.54 -16.90
N PRO A 418 -22.33 23.90 -16.48
CA PRO A 418 -21.96 23.95 -15.07
C PRO A 418 -22.81 24.99 -14.30
N PRO A 419 -23.19 24.68 -13.05
CA PRO A 419 -23.78 25.68 -12.17
C PRO A 419 -22.76 26.79 -11.89
N SER A 420 -23.24 28.01 -11.77
CA SER A 420 -22.37 29.20 -11.58
C SER A 420 -22.88 30.12 -10.46
N THR A 421 -23.70 29.58 -9.55
CA THR A 421 -24.26 30.36 -8.44
C THR A 421 -23.20 30.87 -7.48
N THR A 422 -23.31 32.14 -7.12
CA THR A 422 -22.48 32.81 -6.12
C THR A 422 -23.10 32.78 -4.72
N ALA A 423 -24.35 32.32 -4.60
CA ALA A 423 -25.08 32.27 -3.36
C ALA A 423 -24.36 31.37 -2.34
N ARG A 424 -24.36 31.81 -1.07
CA ARG A 424 -23.82 31.06 0.06
C ARG A 424 -24.88 30.88 1.12
N LEU A 425 -25.03 29.64 1.56
CA LEU A 425 -26.04 29.24 2.53
C LEU A 425 -25.52 29.46 3.95
N GLY A 426 -26.41 29.93 4.83
CA GLY A 426 -26.12 30.07 6.25
C GLY A 426 -25.93 28.72 6.96
N PRO A 427 -25.35 28.71 8.16
CA PRO A 427 -25.08 27.48 8.90
C PRO A 427 -26.35 26.68 9.24
N ASP A 428 -27.47 27.35 9.51
CA ASP A 428 -28.74 26.67 9.81
C ASP A 428 -29.36 26.04 8.56
N ALA A 429 -29.23 26.69 7.40
CA ALA A 429 -29.67 26.15 6.11
C ALA A 429 -28.85 24.90 5.73
N LEU A 430 -27.52 24.97 5.88
CA LEU A 430 -26.64 23.83 5.64
C LEU A 430 -27.04 22.60 6.48
N ARG A 431 -27.29 22.80 7.79
CA ARG A 431 -27.69 21.69 8.69
C ARG A 431 -29.07 21.12 8.35
N ARG A 432 -30.05 21.96 8.04
CA ARG A 432 -31.40 21.50 7.65
C ARG A 432 -31.39 20.66 6.38
N LEU A 433 -30.49 20.99 5.46
CA LEU A 433 -30.35 20.37 4.14
C LEU A 433 -29.23 19.32 4.08
N ALA A 434 -28.68 18.89 5.22
CA ALA A 434 -27.54 18.00 5.27
C ALA A 434 -27.87 16.58 4.78
N ALA A 435 -28.98 16.02 5.24
CA ALA A 435 -29.37 14.63 4.97
C ALA A 435 -30.05 14.45 3.61
N ASP A 436 -31.03 15.30 3.27
CA ASP A 436 -31.77 15.21 2.01
C ASP A 436 -32.11 16.62 1.48
N ARG A 437 -31.89 16.81 0.18
CA ARG A 437 -32.13 18.06 -0.56
C ARG A 437 -33.19 17.91 -1.64
N THR A 438 -33.76 16.71 -1.80
CA THR A 438 -34.73 16.38 -2.85
C THR A 438 -35.96 17.28 -2.76
N GLU A 439 -36.54 17.44 -1.57
CA GLU A 439 -37.71 18.30 -1.34
C GLU A 439 -37.43 19.77 -1.69
N ALA A 440 -36.24 20.27 -1.36
CA ALA A 440 -35.82 21.63 -1.67
C ALA A 440 -35.60 21.83 -3.18
N ALA A 441 -34.98 20.86 -3.85
CA ALA A 441 -34.77 20.87 -5.29
C ALA A 441 -36.12 20.81 -6.06
N GLU A 442 -37.06 19.98 -5.62
CA GLU A 442 -38.40 19.89 -6.19
C GLU A 442 -39.18 21.20 -6.02
N ALA A 443 -39.13 21.80 -4.82
CA ALA A 443 -39.78 23.09 -4.57
C ALA A 443 -39.17 24.21 -5.43
N LEU A 444 -37.85 24.22 -5.63
CA LEU A 444 -37.15 25.15 -6.53
C LEU A 444 -37.52 24.93 -8.00
N ALA A 445 -37.59 23.68 -8.47
CA ALA A 445 -38.01 23.34 -9.83
C ALA A 445 -39.47 23.74 -10.07
N GLN A 446 -40.35 23.50 -9.08
CA GLN A 446 -41.75 23.95 -9.14
C GLN A 446 -41.84 25.48 -9.20
N ALA A 447 -41.04 26.21 -8.41
CA ALA A 447 -40.98 27.67 -8.48
C ALA A 447 -40.52 28.16 -9.87
N ALA A 448 -39.50 27.51 -10.46
CA ALA A 448 -39.04 27.80 -11.82
C ALA A 448 -40.14 27.57 -12.88
N ARG A 449 -40.85 26.44 -12.78
CA ARG A 449 -41.95 26.08 -13.68
C ARG A 449 -43.08 27.11 -13.65
N LEU A 450 -43.40 27.60 -12.45
CA LEU A 450 -44.40 28.65 -12.23
C LEU A 450 -43.90 30.06 -12.64
N GLY A 451 -42.65 30.19 -13.06
CA GLY A 451 -42.09 31.42 -13.60
C GLY A 451 -41.44 32.35 -12.57
N GLU A 452 -41.08 31.86 -11.37
CA GLU A 452 -40.40 32.65 -10.32
C GLU A 452 -39.06 33.25 -10.80
N PHE A 453 -38.35 32.55 -11.68
CA PHE A 453 -37.06 33.01 -12.22
C PHE A 453 -37.17 33.68 -13.60
N ARG A 454 -38.37 33.96 -14.11
CA ARG A 454 -38.54 34.62 -15.42
C ARG A 454 -38.37 36.14 -15.37
N PHE A 455 -38.42 36.73 -14.18
CA PHE A 455 -38.36 38.17 -14.00
C PHE A 455 -37.49 38.50 -12.79
N GLY A 456 -36.45 39.31 -12.99
CA GLY A 456 -35.61 39.85 -11.92
C GLY A 456 -36.14 41.17 -11.34
N PRO A 457 -35.40 41.74 -10.36
CA PRO A 457 -35.71 43.03 -9.74
C PRO A 457 -35.81 44.20 -10.72
N ASP A 458 -35.07 44.13 -11.83
CA ASP A 458 -34.98 45.18 -12.85
C ASP A 458 -35.95 44.96 -14.03
N ASP A 459 -36.53 43.76 -14.16
CA ASP A 459 -37.37 43.37 -15.32
C ASP A 459 -38.86 43.63 -15.10
N SER A 460 -39.32 43.66 -13.84
CA SER A 460 -40.73 43.84 -13.50
C SER A 460 -40.90 44.70 -12.24
N PRO A 461 -41.69 45.79 -12.30
CA PRO A 461 -42.07 46.55 -11.12
C PRO A 461 -42.92 45.76 -10.10
N TRP A 462 -43.40 44.57 -10.49
CA TRP A 462 -44.11 43.64 -9.63
C TRP A 462 -43.18 42.69 -8.86
N TYR A 463 -41.86 42.72 -9.12
CA TYR A 463 -40.90 41.86 -8.44
C TYR A 463 -40.89 42.12 -6.93
N GLY A 464 -40.94 41.04 -6.14
CA GLY A 464 -40.94 41.10 -4.67
C GLY A 464 -42.26 41.54 -4.01
N VAL A 465 -43.31 41.82 -4.80
CA VAL A 465 -44.63 42.19 -4.26
C VAL A 465 -45.43 40.94 -3.89
N THR A 466 -46.04 40.95 -2.70
CA THR A 466 -46.84 39.83 -2.20
C THR A 466 -48.31 40.24 -2.09
N PHE A 467 -49.20 39.51 -2.75
CA PHE A 467 -50.65 39.72 -2.64
C PHE A 467 -51.29 38.58 -1.86
N ALA A 468 -52.33 38.89 -1.10
CA ALA A 468 -53.11 37.90 -0.36
C ALA A 468 -54.00 37.03 -1.26
N SER A 469 -54.35 37.51 -2.47
CA SER A 469 -55.18 36.79 -3.43
C SER A 469 -54.94 37.25 -4.87
N THR A 470 -55.29 36.39 -5.83
CA THR A 470 -55.27 36.72 -7.27
C THR A 470 -56.21 37.89 -7.60
N GLU A 471 -57.32 38.02 -6.85
CA GLU A 471 -58.25 39.14 -7.00
C GLU A 471 -57.63 40.47 -6.57
N ALA A 472 -56.87 40.50 -5.46
CA ALA A 472 -56.15 41.68 -5.01
C ALA A 472 -55.06 42.10 -6.00
N ALA A 473 -54.34 41.14 -6.59
CA ALA A 473 -53.33 41.40 -7.61
C ALA A 473 -53.94 41.98 -8.90
N ARG A 474 -55.07 41.42 -9.38
CA ARG A 474 -55.82 41.96 -10.53
C ARG A 474 -56.36 43.36 -10.26
N ALA A 475 -56.91 43.60 -9.07
CA ALA A 475 -57.40 44.92 -8.69
C ALA A 475 -56.29 45.97 -8.69
N ALA A 476 -55.11 45.64 -8.16
CA ALA A 476 -53.95 46.53 -8.18
C ALA A 476 -53.43 46.78 -9.61
N HIS A 477 -53.42 45.77 -10.47
CA HIS A 477 -53.03 45.91 -11.88
C HIS A 477 -54.03 46.76 -12.68
N GLU A 478 -55.34 46.55 -12.49
CA GLU A 478 -56.38 47.38 -13.09
C GLU A 478 -56.29 48.83 -12.60
N LEU A 479 -56.02 49.05 -11.30
CA LEU A 479 -55.81 50.37 -10.73
C LEU A 479 -54.59 51.06 -11.35
N ALA A 480 -53.45 50.36 -11.48
CA ALA A 480 -52.27 50.87 -12.17
C ALA A 480 -52.56 51.19 -13.65
N GLY A 481 -53.33 50.34 -14.33
CA GLY A 481 -53.79 50.55 -15.71
C GLY A 481 -54.65 51.80 -15.87
N ARG A 482 -55.61 52.03 -14.96
CA ARG A 482 -56.43 53.26 -14.94
C ARG A 482 -55.60 54.50 -14.63
N LEU A 483 -54.73 54.43 -13.63
CA LEU A 483 -53.80 55.51 -13.27
C LEU A 483 -52.91 55.88 -14.45
N HIS A 484 -52.32 54.89 -15.15
CA HIS A 484 -51.45 55.11 -16.29
C HIS A 484 -52.17 55.67 -17.53
N SER A 485 -53.33 55.10 -17.88
CA SER A 485 -53.99 55.40 -19.16
C SER A 485 -54.96 56.59 -19.10
N GLN A 486 -55.49 56.91 -17.92
CA GLN A 486 -56.57 57.89 -17.76
C GLN A 486 -56.30 58.90 -16.63
N SER A 487 -56.20 58.44 -15.37
CA SER A 487 -56.26 59.35 -14.22
C SER A 487 -55.06 60.31 -14.15
N VAL A 488 -53.83 59.80 -14.25
CA VAL A 488 -52.62 60.63 -14.17
C VAL A 488 -52.43 61.50 -15.42
N PRO A 489 -52.56 61.01 -16.67
CA PRO A 489 -52.46 61.86 -17.85
C PRO A 489 -53.47 63.01 -17.84
N ALA A 490 -54.74 62.74 -17.51
CA ALA A 490 -55.76 63.77 -17.46
C ALA A 490 -55.51 64.81 -16.35
N LEU A 491 -54.97 64.38 -15.21
CA LEU A 491 -54.55 65.30 -14.14
C LEU A 491 -53.35 66.14 -14.56
N LEU A 492 -52.35 65.55 -15.21
CA LEU A 492 -51.16 66.28 -15.65
C LEU A 492 -51.52 67.33 -16.71
N GLU A 493 -52.33 66.97 -17.71
CA GLU A 493 -52.80 67.91 -18.74
C GLU A 493 -53.52 69.10 -18.10
N ARG A 494 -54.57 68.83 -17.30
CA ARG A 494 -55.36 69.89 -16.65
C ARG A 494 -54.58 70.65 -15.58
N GLY A 495 -53.67 69.98 -14.88
CA GLY A 495 -52.82 70.55 -13.85
C GLY A 495 -51.82 71.52 -14.45
N TYR A 496 -51.13 71.15 -15.53
CA TYR A 496 -50.21 72.06 -16.22
C TYR A 496 -50.96 73.21 -16.91
N GLU A 497 -52.12 72.96 -17.53
CA GLU A 497 -52.96 74.04 -18.08
C GLU A 497 -53.42 75.03 -17.00
N LEU A 498 -53.78 74.54 -15.81
CA LEU A 498 -54.19 75.38 -14.69
C LEU A 498 -53.03 76.19 -14.13
N ILE A 499 -51.87 75.56 -13.93
CA ILE A 499 -50.68 76.25 -13.42
C ILE A 499 -50.14 77.26 -14.45
N ALA A 500 -50.26 76.98 -15.76
CA ALA A 500 -49.89 77.91 -16.82
C ALA A 500 -50.77 79.18 -16.88
N GLN A 501 -51.98 79.16 -16.31
CA GLN A 501 -52.81 80.36 -16.11
C GLN A 501 -52.34 81.22 -14.93
N THR A 502 -51.33 80.77 -14.20
CA THR A 502 -50.73 81.49 -13.07
C THR A 502 -49.25 81.76 -13.35
N HIS A 503 -48.62 82.56 -12.50
CA HIS A 503 -47.17 82.80 -12.57
C HIS A 503 -46.34 81.80 -11.75
N MET A 504 -46.93 80.66 -11.37
CA MET A 504 -46.22 79.60 -10.67
C MET A 504 -45.31 78.83 -11.60
N ARG A 505 -44.16 78.40 -11.09
CA ARG A 505 -43.30 77.44 -11.80
C ARG A 505 -44.07 76.12 -12.03
N PRO A 506 -43.77 75.37 -13.11
CA PRO A 506 -44.34 74.04 -13.29
C PRO A 506 -44.00 73.12 -12.12
N PHE A 507 -44.96 72.30 -11.68
CA PHE A 507 -44.73 71.28 -10.65
C PHE A 507 -43.93 70.10 -11.22
N SER A 508 -43.20 69.42 -10.35
CA SER A 508 -42.31 68.30 -10.71
C SER A 508 -42.79 66.94 -10.18
N THR A 509 -43.71 66.95 -9.22
CA THR A 509 -44.34 65.78 -8.57
C THR A 509 -45.84 66.02 -8.35
N ILE A 510 -46.61 64.97 -8.09
CA ILE A 510 -48.06 65.08 -7.81
C ILE A 510 -48.30 65.70 -6.43
N ASP A 511 -47.41 65.45 -5.47
CA ASP A 511 -47.44 66.09 -4.15
C ASP A 511 -47.28 67.62 -4.27
N GLU A 512 -46.35 68.07 -5.12
CA GLU A 512 -46.10 69.49 -5.36
C GLU A 512 -47.29 70.17 -6.03
N LEU A 513 -47.95 69.50 -6.99
CA LEU A 513 -49.22 69.96 -7.55
C LEU A 513 -50.28 70.12 -6.44
N GLY A 514 -50.35 69.17 -5.52
CA GLY A 514 -51.25 69.24 -4.36
C GLY A 514 -50.97 70.40 -3.41
N GLU A 515 -49.70 70.75 -3.20
CA GLU A 515 -49.31 71.94 -2.44
C GLU A 515 -49.78 73.21 -3.14
N TYR A 516 -49.59 73.31 -4.47
CA TYR A 516 -50.01 74.47 -5.26
C TYR A 516 -51.53 74.63 -5.25
N LEU A 517 -52.27 73.55 -5.43
CA LEU A 517 -53.73 73.56 -5.44
C LEU A 517 -54.31 73.95 -4.06
N ARG A 518 -53.76 73.44 -2.95
CA ARG A 518 -54.15 73.85 -1.59
C ARG A 518 -53.85 75.31 -1.31
N LEU A 519 -52.71 75.80 -1.78
CA LEU A 519 -52.35 77.21 -1.66
C LEU A 519 -53.31 78.10 -2.45
N LEU A 520 -53.59 77.77 -3.71
CA LEU A 520 -54.54 78.49 -4.57
C LEU A 520 -55.95 78.50 -3.98
N GLN A 521 -56.41 77.37 -3.43
CA GLN A 521 -57.70 77.27 -2.76
C GLN A 521 -57.73 78.13 -1.48
N GLY A 522 -56.68 78.07 -0.66
CA GLY A 522 -56.59 78.90 0.54
C GLY A 522 -56.53 80.40 0.24
N ILE A 523 -55.88 80.78 -0.86
CA ILE A 523 -55.88 82.16 -1.35
C ILE A 523 -57.26 82.55 -1.86
N ARG A 524 -57.95 81.69 -2.61
CA ARG A 524 -59.34 81.91 -3.04
C ARG A 524 -60.27 82.17 -1.86
N ASP A 525 -60.22 81.32 -0.83
CA ASP A 525 -61.04 81.47 0.38
C ASP A 525 -60.74 82.79 1.12
N SER A 526 -59.48 83.25 1.06
CA SER A 526 -59.09 84.55 1.63
C SER A 526 -59.57 85.71 0.77
N LEU A 527 -59.49 85.61 -0.56
CA LEU A 527 -59.95 86.60 -1.52
C LEU A 527 -61.47 86.71 -1.63
N ASP A 528 -62.22 85.71 -1.15
CA ASP A 528 -63.67 85.81 -0.97
C ASP A 528 -64.04 86.80 0.15
N ARG A 529 -63.16 86.98 1.14
CA ARG A 529 -63.39 87.86 2.31
C ARG A 529 -62.58 89.15 2.23
N PHE A 530 -61.46 89.15 1.52
CA PHE A 530 -60.53 90.27 1.40
C PHE A 530 -60.31 90.70 -0.06
N SER A 531 -59.94 91.97 -0.26
CA SER A 531 -59.53 92.53 -1.55
C SER A 531 -58.17 91.93 -1.97
N PRO A 532 -57.93 91.67 -3.27
CA PRO A 532 -56.64 91.20 -3.80
C PRO A 532 -55.42 92.00 -3.32
N THR A 533 -55.59 93.31 -3.13
CA THR A 533 -54.55 94.23 -2.64
C THR A 533 -53.97 93.85 -1.27
N VAL A 534 -54.64 92.98 -0.49
CA VAL A 534 -54.14 92.48 0.79
C VAL A 534 -52.87 91.63 0.62
N PHE A 535 -52.66 90.99 -0.54
CA PHE A 535 -51.47 90.19 -0.82
C PHE A 535 -50.29 91.01 -1.36
N GLU A 536 -50.50 92.27 -1.73
CA GLU A 536 -49.47 93.14 -2.32
C GLU A 536 -48.61 93.83 -1.25
N ARG A 537 -49.17 94.19 -0.09
CA ARG A 537 -48.47 94.97 0.96
C ARG A 537 -48.09 94.15 2.20
N PRO A 538 -46.92 94.38 2.83
CA PRO A 538 -46.52 93.67 4.05
C PRO A 538 -47.56 93.81 5.16
N LEU A 539 -48.03 92.69 5.71
CA LEU A 539 -49.11 92.67 6.70
C LEU A 539 -48.60 92.72 8.15
N GLY A 540 -47.28 92.76 8.37
CA GLY A 540 -46.66 92.67 9.70
C GLY A 540 -47.22 93.67 10.71
N GLU A 541 -47.36 94.95 10.33
CA GLU A 541 -47.92 95.98 11.20
C GLU A 541 -49.43 95.79 11.47
N LEU A 542 -50.17 95.22 10.51
CA LEU A 542 -51.59 94.94 10.63
C LEU A 542 -51.85 93.74 11.56
N ILE A 543 -51.02 92.70 11.43
CA ILE A 543 -51.02 91.53 12.33
C ILE A 543 -50.72 91.97 13.76
N GLN A 544 -49.67 92.77 13.96
CA GLN A 544 -49.30 93.33 15.28
C GLN A 544 -50.39 94.23 15.88
N ALA A 545 -51.14 94.97 15.06
CA ALA A 545 -52.23 95.82 15.54
C ALA A 545 -53.45 95.00 16.04
N HIS A 546 -53.65 93.80 15.51
CA HIS A 546 -54.74 92.89 15.88
C HIS A 546 -54.36 91.81 16.92
N GLY A 547 -53.06 91.62 17.21
CA GLY A 547 -52.56 90.71 18.25
C GLY A 547 -52.71 91.25 19.68
N SER A 548 -52.26 90.45 20.67
CA SER A 548 -52.35 90.82 22.09
C SER A 548 -51.40 91.97 22.43
N ARG A 549 -51.66 92.68 23.54
CA ARG A 549 -50.85 93.85 23.93
C ARG A 549 -49.38 93.49 24.27
N ARG A 550 -49.09 92.21 24.54
CA ARG A 550 -47.73 91.68 24.75
C ARG A 550 -46.95 91.53 23.44
N ASP A 551 -47.63 91.27 22.32
CA ASP A 551 -47.00 90.88 21.06
C ASP A 551 -46.58 92.10 20.19
N ALA A 552 -46.80 93.32 20.68
CA ALA A 552 -46.44 94.57 19.97
C ALA A 552 -46.02 95.72 20.93
N PRO A 553 -44.86 95.58 21.62
CA PRO A 553 -44.32 96.60 22.53
C PRO A 553 -43.76 97.79 21.73
N GLY A 554 -44.59 98.79 21.46
CA GLY A 554 -44.19 100.00 20.70
C GLY A 554 -45.33 100.70 19.96
N LEU A 555 -46.48 100.03 19.76
CA LEU A 555 -47.63 100.62 19.06
C LEU A 555 -48.48 101.54 19.97
N SER A 556 -48.47 102.84 19.67
CA SER A 556 -49.36 103.83 20.31
C SER A 556 -50.85 103.53 20.05
N GLY A 557 -51.73 103.92 20.99
CA GLY A 557 -53.17 103.66 20.88
C GLY A 557 -53.83 104.32 19.66
N ALA A 558 -53.27 105.43 19.18
CA ALA A 558 -53.71 106.10 17.95
C ALA A 558 -53.29 105.30 16.70
N ASN A 559 -52.04 104.85 16.61
CA ASN A 559 -51.54 104.05 15.49
C ASN A 559 -52.23 102.68 15.42
N ARG A 560 -52.48 102.01 16.56
CA ARG A 560 -53.22 100.73 16.58
C ARG A 560 -54.64 100.87 16.03
N ARG A 561 -55.36 101.96 16.36
CA ARG A 561 -56.69 102.23 15.79
C ARG A 561 -56.65 102.52 14.29
N ARG A 562 -55.65 103.27 13.82
CA ARG A 562 -55.43 103.55 12.39
C ARG A 562 -55.16 102.26 11.60
N LEU A 563 -54.24 101.42 12.09
CA LEU A 563 -53.89 100.14 11.45
C LEU A 563 -55.05 99.14 11.47
N ARG A 564 -55.85 99.08 12.54
CA ARG A 564 -57.09 98.28 12.58
C ARG A 564 -58.16 98.77 11.59
N ARG A 565 -58.20 100.08 11.30
CA ARG A 565 -59.08 100.65 10.27
C ARG A 565 -58.57 100.28 8.87
N LEU A 566 -57.26 100.41 8.64
CA LEU A 566 -56.60 100.00 7.39
C LEU A 566 -56.76 98.49 7.11
N ALA A 567 -56.70 97.62 8.13
CA ALA A 567 -56.98 96.20 7.98
C ALA A 567 -58.43 95.93 7.51
N LYS A 568 -59.41 96.72 7.97
CA LYS A 568 -60.81 96.61 7.55
C LYS A 568 -61.05 97.13 6.13
N GLU A 569 -60.21 98.05 5.62
CA GLU A 569 -60.28 98.51 4.22
C GLU A 569 -59.94 97.40 3.23
N TYR A 570 -59.15 96.40 3.66
CA TYR A 570 -58.90 95.21 2.86
C TYR A 570 -60.04 94.18 2.91
N VAL A 571 -61.06 94.33 3.76
CA VAL A 571 -62.21 93.40 3.80
C VAL A 571 -63.22 93.79 2.72
N ARG A 572 -63.78 92.81 2.00
CA ARG A 572 -64.77 93.08 0.96
C ARG A 572 -66.06 93.67 1.56
N PRO A 573 -66.75 94.57 0.82
CA PRO A 573 -68.03 95.12 1.26
C PRO A 573 -69.06 94.01 1.56
N GLY A 574 -69.68 94.07 2.74
CA GLY A 574 -70.71 93.11 3.17
C GLY A 574 -70.20 91.86 3.89
N VAL A 575 -68.88 91.66 4.00
CA VAL A 575 -68.29 90.52 4.71
C VAL A 575 -67.82 90.94 6.10
N HIS A 576 -68.17 90.17 7.13
CA HIS A 576 -67.68 90.37 8.49
C HIS A 576 -66.65 89.30 8.87
N VAL A 577 -65.42 89.70 9.18
CA VAL A 577 -64.35 88.82 9.65
C VAL A 577 -64.27 88.92 11.18
N THR A 578 -64.73 87.87 11.88
CA THR A 578 -64.72 87.79 13.35
C THR A 578 -63.29 87.71 13.89
N GLU A 579 -62.48 86.80 13.35
CA GLU A 579 -61.08 86.57 13.77
C GLU A 579 -60.08 87.21 12.80
N MET A 580 -59.99 88.54 12.83
CA MET A 580 -59.14 89.32 11.91
C MET A 580 -57.64 88.99 12.06
N HIS A 581 -57.18 88.73 13.29
CA HIS A 581 -55.77 88.41 13.54
C HIS A 581 -55.35 87.10 12.87
N GLU A 582 -56.15 86.04 13.03
CA GLU A 582 -55.91 84.74 12.39
C GLU A 582 -56.06 84.80 10.88
N ALA A 583 -57.02 85.58 10.37
CA ALA A 583 -57.18 85.79 8.93
C ALA A 583 -55.93 86.45 8.31
N LEU A 584 -55.38 87.49 8.94
CA LEU A 584 -54.16 88.15 8.46
C LEU A 584 -52.91 87.27 8.59
N LEU A 585 -52.81 86.45 9.65
CA LEU A 585 -51.74 85.45 9.79
C LEU A 585 -51.81 84.39 8.67
N ARG A 586 -53.00 83.89 8.35
CA ARG A 586 -53.20 82.96 7.23
C ARG A 586 -52.82 83.57 5.88
N ILE A 587 -53.26 84.80 5.60
CA ILE A 587 -52.90 85.53 4.37
C ILE A 587 -51.38 85.75 4.30
N GLN A 588 -50.71 86.06 5.42
CA GLN A 588 -49.26 86.22 5.47
C GLN A 588 -48.51 84.89 5.23
N ALA A 589 -49.02 83.78 5.77
CA ALA A 589 -48.48 82.45 5.51
C ALA A 589 -48.65 82.05 4.03
N GLN A 590 -49.85 82.26 3.47
CA GLN A 590 -50.15 82.04 2.06
C GLN A 590 -49.28 82.91 1.15
N ARG A 591 -49.07 84.19 1.48
CA ARG A 591 -48.14 85.07 0.76
C ARG A 591 -46.72 84.52 0.75
N THR A 592 -46.25 84.03 1.89
CA THR A 592 -44.90 83.46 2.02
C THR A 592 -44.75 82.19 1.18
N GLN A 593 -45.78 81.35 1.13
CA GLN A 593 -45.82 80.14 0.29
C GLN A 593 -45.92 80.50 -1.20
N TRP A 594 -46.76 81.48 -1.55
CA TRP A 594 -46.90 82.00 -2.92
C TRP A 594 -45.56 82.49 -3.47
N GLN A 595 -44.84 83.31 -2.69
CA GLN A 595 -43.53 83.85 -3.07
C GLN A 595 -42.44 82.78 -3.28
N ARG A 596 -42.61 81.56 -2.79
CA ARG A 596 -41.69 80.44 -3.07
C ARG A 596 -41.95 79.78 -4.42
N CYS A 597 -43.14 79.98 -4.98
CA CYS A 597 -43.61 79.31 -6.19
C CYS A 597 -43.60 80.23 -7.42
N VAL A 598 -43.53 81.55 -7.24
CA VAL A 598 -43.56 82.59 -8.29
C VAL A 598 -42.35 83.52 -8.24
N GLU A 599 -42.14 84.33 -9.28
CA GLU A 599 -41.16 85.42 -9.27
C GLU A 599 -41.52 86.55 -8.28
N ALA A 600 -40.51 87.20 -7.71
CA ALA A 600 -40.69 88.17 -6.62
C ALA A 600 -41.53 89.38 -7.05
N GLY A 601 -42.63 89.63 -6.33
CA GLY A 601 -43.49 90.81 -6.53
C GLY A 601 -44.79 90.54 -7.29
N VAL A 602 -45.03 89.31 -7.74
CA VAL A 602 -46.27 88.93 -8.43
C VAL A 602 -47.39 88.64 -7.43
N ALA A 603 -48.55 89.27 -7.61
CA ALA A 603 -49.74 89.04 -6.79
C ALA A 603 -50.44 87.73 -7.19
N PRO A 604 -51.16 87.06 -6.26
CA PRO A 604 -51.83 85.82 -6.58
C PRO A 604 -53.08 86.00 -7.43
N GLU A 605 -53.15 85.22 -8.50
CA GLU A 605 -54.31 85.10 -9.38
C GLU A 605 -54.96 83.74 -9.18
N ILE A 606 -56.29 83.71 -9.16
CA ILE A 606 -57.06 82.46 -9.02
C ILE A 606 -57.38 81.96 -10.43
N PRO A 607 -56.80 80.82 -10.87
CA PRO A 607 -57.06 80.29 -12.19
C PRO A 607 -58.48 79.72 -12.29
N LEU A 608 -59.02 79.70 -13.51
CA LEU A 608 -60.32 79.09 -13.79
C LEU A 608 -60.19 77.57 -13.79
N GLY A 609 -61.19 76.86 -13.26
CA GLY A 609 -61.17 75.39 -13.17
C GLY A 609 -60.46 74.81 -11.94
N LEU A 610 -60.01 75.65 -10.99
CA LEU A 610 -59.34 75.20 -9.75
C LEU A 610 -60.07 74.10 -9.00
N ALA A 611 -61.40 74.22 -8.84
CA ALA A 611 -62.19 73.24 -8.11
C ALA A 611 -62.18 71.86 -8.80
N ASP A 612 -62.23 71.82 -10.14
CA ASP A 612 -62.28 70.58 -10.90
C ASP A 612 -60.93 69.85 -10.88
N VAL A 613 -59.82 70.60 -10.99
CA VAL A 613 -58.46 70.04 -10.86
C VAL A 613 -58.17 69.60 -9.42
N TYR A 614 -58.65 70.34 -8.42
CA TYR A 614 -58.50 69.97 -7.01
C TYR A 614 -59.17 68.62 -6.69
N VAL A 615 -60.40 68.40 -7.15
CA VAL A 615 -61.11 67.12 -6.99
C VAL A 615 -60.41 65.99 -7.76
N SER A 616 -59.95 66.28 -8.98
CA SER A 616 -59.19 65.31 -9.79
C SER A 616 -57.86 64.91 -9.12
N TRP A 617 -57.17 65.86 -8.51
CA TRP A 617 -55.92 65.63 -7.77
C TRP A 617 -56.17 64.76 -6.53
N GLN A 618 -57.14 65.09 -5.69
CA GLN A 618 -57.47 64.29 -4.49
C GLN A 618 -57.79 62.84 -4.84
N ARG A 619 -58.51 62.63 -5.95
CA ARG A 619 -58.81 61.29 -6.44
C ARG A 619 -57.55 60.54 -6.87
N VAL A 620 -56.69 61.17 -7.67
CA VAL A 620 -55.44 60.54 -8.14
C VAL A 620 -54.47 60.29 -6.99
N GLU A 621 -54.35 61.20 -6.03
CA GLU A 621 -53.54 61.03 -4.82
C GLU A 621 -54.02 59.81 -4.00
N ALA A 622 -55.33 59.66 -3.82
CA ALA A 622 -55.91 58.49 -3.15
C ALA A 622 -55.68 57.19 -3.93
N GLU A 623 -55.90 57.20 -5.25
CA GLU A 623 -55.65 56.03 -6.12
C GLU A 623 -54.16 55.64 -6.13
N LEU A 624 -53.23 56.61 -6.12
CA LEU A 624 -51.79 56.36 -6.01
C LEU A 624 -51.41 55.79 -4.63
N ALA A 625 -51.98 56.32 -3.55
CA ALA A 625 -51.75 55.80 -2.20
C ALA A 625 -52.30 54.39 -2.00
N GLU A 626 -53.45 54.06 -2.59
CA GLU A 626 -54.00 52.70 -2.63
C GLU A 626 -53.04 51.74 -3.33
N LEU A 627 -52.46 52.17 -4.47
CA LEU A 627 -51.47 51.39 -5.19
C LEU A 627 -50.14 51.25 -4.41
N ASP A 628 -49.71 52.29 -3.68
CA ASP A 628 -48.52 52.23 -2.81
C ASP A 628 -48.65 51.18 -1.71
N VAL A 629 -49.84 51.06 -1.09
CA VAL A 629 -50.13 50.03 -0.08
C VAL A 629 -50.05 48.63 -0.70
N ALA A 630 -50.61 48.45 -1.89
CA ALA A 630 -50.56 47.17 -2.60
C ALA A 630 -49.13 46.76 -2.99
N LEU A 631 -48.26 47.73 -3.28
CA LEU A 631 -46.86 47.50 -3.67
C LEU A 631 -45.88 47.47 -2.48
N GLY A 632 -46.31 47.82 -1.27
CA GLY A 632 -45.46 47.85 -0.07
C GLY A 632 -44.26 48.83 -0.17
N ARG A 633 -44.42 49.93 -0.90
CA ARG A 633 -43.30 50.85 -1.21
C ARG A 633 -42.89 51.70 0.00
N ARG A 634 -41.58 51.92 0.16
CA ARG A 634 -41.02 52.88 1.14
C ARG A 634 -41.05 54.34 0.66
N GLU A 635 -41.01 54.55 -0.66
CA GLU A 635 -41.08 55.87 -1.30
C GLU A 635 -42.43 55.97 -2.05
N PRO A 636 -43.35 56.87 -1.64
CA PRO A 636 -44.68 57.00 -2.23
C PRO A 636 -44.64 57.40 -3.71
N LEU A 637 -45.52 56.85 -4.53
CA LEU A 637 -45.60 57.13 -5.97
C LEU A 637 -45.85 58.62 -6.26
N ALA A 638 -46.65 59.31 -5.44
CA ALA A 638 -46.97 60.73 -5.62
C ALA A 638 -45.78 61.68 -5.45
N SER A 639 -44.75 61.23 -4.73
CA SER A 639 -43.50 61.97 -4.48
C SER A 639 -42.45 61.79 -5.58
N LEU A 640 -42.67 60.83 -6.50
CA LEU A 640 -41.74 60.57 -7.59
C LEU A 640 -41.81 61.70 -8.63
N PRO A 641 -40.68 62.06 -9.27
CA PRO A 641 -40.69 62.95 -10.42
C PRO A 641 -41.65 62.44 -11.50
N VAL A 642 -42.46 63.31 -12.10
CA VAL A 642 -43.53 62.94 -13.05
C VAL A 642 -43.04 61.97 -14.14
N ALA A 643 -41.86 62.19 -14.72
CA ALA A 643 -41.29 61.31 -15.74
C ALA A 643 -40.95 59.89 -15.24
N ARG A 644 -40.60 59.74 -13.96
CA ARG A 644 -40.36 58.43 -13.32
C ARG A 644 -41.69 57.78 -12.95
N LEU A 645 -42.63 58.55 -12.38
CA LEU A 645 -43.98 58.09 -12.06
C LEU A 645 -44.68 57.48 -13.28
N VAL A 646 -44.70 58.20 -14.40
CA VAL A 646 -45.35 57.73 -15.64
C VAL A 646 -44.72 56.43 -16.16
N ARG A 647 -43.39 56.30 -16.07
CA ARG A 647 -42.66 55.09 -16.50
C ARG A 647 -42.93 53.91 -15.57
N THR A 648 -42.95 54.13 -14.27
CA THR A 648 -43.28 53.10 -13.28
C THR A 648 -44.72 52.62 -13.44
N LEU A 649 -45.67 53.54 -13.62
CA LEU A 649 -47.07 53.20 -13.90
C LEU A 649 -47.24 52.46 -15.23
N ALA A 650 -46.47 52.83 -16.27
CA ALA A 650 -46.46 52.11 -17.55
C ALA A 650 -45.99 50.65 -17.37
N GLY A 651 -44.93 50.43 -16.59
CA GLY A 651 -44.45 49.08 -16.28
C GLY A 651 -45.42 48.26 -15.43
N LEU A 652 -46.12 48.91 -14.48
CA LEU A 652 -47.17 48.25 -13.68
C LEU A 652 -48.42 47.93 -14.51
N ALA A 653 -48.77 48.79 -15.48
CA ALA A 653 -49.93 48.65 -16.36
C ALA A 653 -49.70 47.69 -17.55
N ALA A 654 -48.46 47.34 -17.86
CA ALA A 654 -48.15 46.38 -18.93
C ALA A 654 -48.72 45.00 -18.62
N LYS A 655 -49.27 44.32 -19.63
CA LYS A 655 -49.73 42.92 -19.49
C LYS A 655 -48.56 42.07 -19.01
N SER A 656 -48.72 41.45 -17.84
CA SER A 656 -47.67 40.69 -17.18
C SER A 656 -48.17 39.30 -16.84
N ASP A 657 -47.46 38.28 -17.31
CA ASP A 657 -47.73 36.87 -16.99
C ASP A 657 -47.42 36.55 -15.51
N VAL A 658 -46.84 37.52 -14.76
CA VAL A 658 -46.52 37.44 -13.33
C VAL A 658 -47.78 37.21 -12.46
N PHE A 659 -48.99 37.49 -12.94
CA PHE A 659 -50.20 37.27 -12.14
C PHE A 659 -50.76 35.85 -12.20
N GLU A 660 -50.26 35.03 -13.13
CA GLU A 660 -50.59 33.62 -13.17
C GLU A 660 -49.80 32.89 -12.07
N ASN A 661 -50.48 32.05 -11.29
CA ASN A 661 -49.87 31.23 -10.21
C ASN A 661 -49.23 32.00 -9.03
N LEU A 662 -49.67 33.24 -8.77
CA LEU A 662 -49.08 34.13 -7.75
C LEU A 662 -49.14 33.58 -6.31
N VAL A 663 -50.27 32.97 -5.92
CA VAL A 663 -50.44 32.40 -4.58
C VAL A 663 -49.54 31.18 -4.37
N GLU A 664 -49.44 30.32 -5.39
CA GLU A 664 -48.62 29.11 -5.37
C GLU A 664 -47.12 29.46 -5.26
N ARG A 665 -46.67 30.50 -5.98
CA ARG A 665 -45.29 31.00 -5.87
C ARG A 665 -44.98 31.61 -4.51
N ALA A 666 -45.90 32.38 -3.92
CA ALA A 666 -45.72 32.93 -2.58
C ALA A 666 -45.56 31.82 -1.52
N GLN A 667 -46.37 30.76 -1.59
CA GLN A 667 -46.26 29.59 -0.70
C GLN A 667 -44.92 28.85 -0.87
N LEU A 668 -44.47 28.66 -2.10
CA LEU A 668 -43.17 28.01 -2.38
C LEU A 668 -42.01 28.87 -1.89
N ARG A 669 -42.06 30.19 -2.08
CA ARG A 669 -41.04 31.12 -1.57
C ARG A 669 -40.98 31.13 -0.05
N ASP A 670 -42.13 31.12 0.64
CA ASP A 670 -42.17 31.03 2.10
C ASP A 670 -41.59 29.69 2.60
N ARG A 671 -41.90 28.58 1.90
CA ARG A 671 -41.32 27.26 2.21
C ARG A 671 -39.81 27.23 2.01
N LEU A 672 -39.30 27.80 0.92
CA LEU A 672 -37.87 27.88 0.62
C LEU A 672 -37.14 28.86 1.56
N ALA A 673 -37.81 29.92 2.02
CA ALA A 673 -37.29 30.84 3.02
C ALA A 673 -37.13 30.16 4.40
N LEU A 674 -38.08 29.30 4.79
CA LEU A 674 -37.93 28.47 5.99
C LEU A 674 -36.71 27.53 5.92
N LEU A 675 -36.28 27.16 4.72
CA LEU A 675 -35.06 26.38 4.49
C LEU A 675 -33.78 27.24 4.41
N GLY A 676 -33.90 28.57 4.43
CA GLY A 676 -32.78 29.51 4.36
C GLY A 676 -32.21 29.68 2.95
N LEU A 677 -33.02 29.45 1.91
CA LEU A 677 -32.63 29.50 0.50
C LEU A 677 -32.91 30.86 -0.17
N GLU A 678 -33.27 31.89 0.59
CA GLU A 678 -33.55 33.24 0.06
C GLU A 678 -32.38 33.84 -0.74
N PRO A 679 -31.10 33.71 -0.32
CA PRO A 679 -29.98 34.21 -1.12
C PRO A 679 -29.87 33.53 -2.48
N LEU A 680 -30.15 32.22 -2.54
CA LEU A 680 -30.13 31.45 -3.77
C LEU A 680 -31.29 31.84 -4.68
N LEU A 681 -32.51 31.99 -4.14
CA LEU A 681 -33.67 32.45 -4.88
C LEU A 681 -33.44 33.80 -5.56
N ALA A 682 -32.90 34.77 -4.82
CA ALA A 682 -32.63 36.10 -5.34
C ALA A 682 -31.65 36.07 -6.53
N GLU A 683 -30.58 35.27 -6.43
CA GLU A 683 -29.61 35.15 -7.51
C GLU A 683 -30.17 34.43 -8.75
N LEU A 684 -30.89 33.32 -8.55
CA LEU A 684 -31.50 32.56 -9.64
C LEU A 684 -32.50 33.41 -10.44
N SER A 685 -33.26 34.29 -9.76
CA SER A 685 -34.15 35.25 -10.41
C SER A 685 -33.39 36.27 -11.26
N VAL A 686 -32.24 36.79 -10.80
CA VAL A 686 -31.42 37.73 -11.58
C VAL A 686 -30.82 37.06 -12.83
N ARG A 687 -30.37 35.81 -12.69
CA ARG A 687 -29.73 35.04 -13.77
C ARG A 687 -30.71 34.36 -14.72
N HIS A 688 -32.01 34.38 -14.41
CA HIS A 688 -33.06 33.76 -15.21
C HIS A 688 -32.84 32.25 -15.48
N VAL A 689 -32.45 31.51 -14.43
CA VAL A 689 -32.10 30.09 -14.56
C VAL A 689 -33.32 29.22 -14.88
N SER A 690 -33.14 28.27 -15.80
CA SER A 690 -34.20 27.36 -16.26
C SER A 690 -34.51 26.26 -15.24
N GLU A 691 -35.74 25.72 -15.28
CA GLU A 691 -36.22 24.65 -14.38
C GLU A 691 -35.24 23.46 -14.27
N SER A 692 -34.69 23.01 -15.40
CA SER A 692 -33.80 21.84 -15.44
C SER A 692 -32.44 22.05 -14.75
N GLN A 693 -32.06 23.30 -14.49
CA GLN A 693 -30.74 23.64 -13.93
C GLN A 693 -30.78 24.00 -12.44
N VAL A 694 -31.97 24.27 -11.88
CA VAL A 694 -32.08 24.81 -10.52
C VAL A 694 -31.63 23.81 -9.45
N GLY A 695 -31.88 22.52 -9.67
CA GLY A 695 -31.40 21.47 -8.77
C GLY A 695 -29.88 21.42 -8.69
N GLU A 696 -29.19 21.55 -9.82
CA GLU A 696 -27.73 21.56 -9.90
C GLU A 696 -27.14 22.82 -9.25
N GLU A 697 -27.81 23.98 -9.38
CA GLU A 697 -27.43 25.21 -8.68
C GLU A 697 -27.61 25.11 -7.16
N LEU A 698 -28.67 24.44 -6.68
CA LEU A 698 -28.84 24.17 -5.24
C LEU A 698 -27.72 23.28 -4.70
N GLU A 699 -27.40 22.19 -5.39
CA GLU A 699 -26.30 21.30 -5.00
C GLU A 699 -24.98 22.09 -4.96
N PHE A 700 -24.68 22.90 -5.98
CA PHE A 700 -23.48 23.72 -6.00
C PHE A 700 -23.41 24.70 -4.83
N ALA A 701 -24.48 25.45 -4.57
CA ALA A 701 -24.54 26.40 -3.47
C ALA A 701 -24.32 25.71 -2.11
N TRP A 702 -24.91 24.53 -1.91
CA TRP A 702 -24.77 23.77 -0.66
C TRP A 702 -23.34 23.23 -0.48
N TRP A 703 -22.79 22.51 -1.47
CA TRP A 703 -21.44 21.94 -1.39
C TRP A 703 -20.35 23.00 -1.29
N GLN A 704 -20.47 24.11 -2.02
CA GLN A 704 -19.50 25.20 -1.96
C GLN A 704 -19.55 25.93 -0.61
N SER A 705 -20.75 26.12 -0.05
CA SER A 705 -20.91 26.71 1.28
C SER A 705 -20.37 25.81 2.39
N LEU A 706 -20.56 24.49 2.27
CA LEU A 706 -19.96 23.50 3.17
C LEU A 706 -18.42 23.57 3.14
N LEU A 707 -17.84 23.58 1.93
CA LEU A 707 -16.39 23.63 1.72
C LEU A 707 -15.77 24.90 2.32
N GLU A 708 -16.31 26.07 1.99
CA GLU A 708 -15.82 27.35 2.51
C GLU A 708 -15.92 27.43 4.03
N ARG A 709 -17.02 26.93 4.61
CA ARG A 709 -17.20 26.88 6.06
C ARG A 709 -16.20 25.94 6.73
N ALA A 710 -16.01 24.73 6.18
CA ALA A 710 -15.06 23.77 6.72
C ALA A 710 -13.63 24.33 6.74
N LEU A 711 -13.21 25.03 5.67
CA LEU A 711 -11.91 25.70 5.58
C LEU A 711 -11.74 26.84 6.59
N GLN A 712 -12.81 27.56 6.93
CA GLN A 712 -12.79 28.62 7.93
C GLN A 712 -12.72 28.08 9.36
N ASP A 713 -13.50 27.03 9.65
CA ASP A 713 -13.67 26.51 11.01
C ASP A 713 -12.56 25.51 11.40
N ASN A 714 -11.99 24.78 10.44
CA ASN A 714 -11.00 23.73 10.72
C ASN A 714 -9.59 24.06 10.21
N ARG A 715 -8.72 24.51 11.14
CA ARG A 715 -7.32 24.82 10.84
C ARG A 715 -6.49 23.63 10.36
N ALA A 716 -6.90 22.38 10.65
CA ALA A 716 -6.19 21.20 10.21
C ALA A 716 -6.23 21.01 8.69
N LEU A 717 -7.16 21.66 7.97
CA LEU A 717 -7.21 21.70 6.51
C LEU A 717 -6.15 22.63 5.88
N LEU A 718 -5.37 23.33 6.70
CA LEU A 718 -4.26 24.21 6.27
C LEU A 718 -4.68 25.25 5.21
N GLY A 719 -5.95 25.66 5.21
CA GLY A 719 -6.52 26.60 4.25
C GLY A 719 -6.42 26.14 2.80
N ALA A 720 -6.49 24.82 2.55
CA ALA A 720 -6.34 24.21 1.22
C ALA A 720 -4.97 24.48 0.54
N ASN A 721 -3.93 24.81 1.31
CA ASN A 721 -2.59 25.06 0.76
C ASN A 721 -1.82 23.73 0.56
N THR A 722 -1.98 23.15 -0.62
CA THR A 722 -1.35 21.88 -1.02
C THR A 722 0.18 21.94 -1.02
N ALA A 723 0.79 23.10 -1.28
CA ALA A 723 2.25 23.25 -1.22
C ALA A 723 2.82 23.09 0.21
N VAL A 724 2.03 23.40 1.25
CA VAL A 724 2.40 23.13 2.64
C VAL A 724 2.27 21.63 2.94
N VAL A 725 1.20 21.00 2.48
CA VAL A 725 0.99 19.54 2.62
C VAL A 725 2.13 18.76 1.95
N ASP A 726 2.47 19.08 0.70
CA ASP A 726 3.60 18.51 -0.04
C ASP A 726 4.94 18.64 0.69
N ARG A 727 5.14 19.75 1.41
CA ARG A 727 6.35 19.95 2.22
C ARG A 727 6.32 19.04 3.46
N LEU A 728 5.21 19.03 4.19
CA LEU A 728 5.04 18.21 5.38
C LEU A 728 5.16 16.72 5.07
N GLU A 729 4.58 16.25 3.97
CA GLU A 729 4.72 14.85 3.54
C GLU A 729 6.16 14.50 3.16
N ARG A 730 6.88 15.39 2.48
CA ARG A 730 8.31 15.18 2.17
C ARG A 730 9.15 15.14 3.42
N ASP A 731 8.93 16.07 4.35
CA ASP A 731 9.63 16.11 5.63
C ASP A 731 9.33 14.86 6.45
N PHE A 732 8.06 14.40 6.46
CA PHE A 732 7.65 13.16 7.11
C PHE A 732 8.38 11.95 6.54
N ARG A 733 8.47 11.81 5.21
CA ARG A 733 9.19 10.68 4.58
C ARG A 733 10.65 10.61 5.04
N LEU A 734 11.33 11.77 5.07
CA LEU A 734 12.73 11.85 5.51
C LEU A 734 12.89 11.53 6.99
N VAL A 735 12.01 12.06 7.84
CA VAL A 735 12.05 11.85 9.29
C VAL A 735 11.67 10.41 9.65
N ASP A 736 10.65 9.83 9.01
CA ASP A 736 10.25 8.43 9.23
C ASP A 736 11.33 7.44 8.76
N GLU A 737 11.99 7.71 7.63
CA GLU A 737 13.14 6.91 7.16
C GLU A 737 14.33 7.03 8.11
N ALA A 738 14.62 8.24 8.60
CA ALA A 738 15.66 8.46 9.60
C ALA A 738 15.34 7.71 10.90
N HIS A 739 14.10 7.77 11.39
CA HIS A 739 13.64 7.05 12.57
C HIS A 739 13.82 5.53 12.41
N ALA A 740 13.32 4.97 11.32
CA ALA A 740 13.42 3.53 11.04
C ALA A 740 14.89 3.06 10.95
N ALA A 741 15.76 3.86 10.33
CA ALA A 741 17.19 3.53 10.20
C ALA A 741 17.95 3.49 11.55
N MET A 742 17.39 4.08 12.62
CA MET A 742 18.01 4.11 13.95
C MET A 742 17.75 2.85 14.77
N ALA A 743 16.74 2.04 14.42
CA ALA A 743 16.34 0.86 15.17
C ALA A 743 17.47 -0.17 15.37
N GLY A 744 18.29 -0.40 14.32
CA GLY A 744 19.45 -1.28 14.35
C GLY A 744 20.57 -0.76 15.26
N PRO A 745 21.09 0.48 15.03
CA PRO A 745 22.07 1.11 15.90
C PRO A 745 21.64 1.21 17.37
N LEU A 746 20.36 1.48 17.65
CA LEU A 746 19.78 1.47 19.00
C LEU A 746 19.94 0.10 19.67
N LEU A 747 19.55 -0.97 18.97
CA LEU A 747 19.69 -2.33 19.48
C LEU A 747 21.17 -2.70 19.69
N ALA A 748 22.06 -2.34 18.76
CA ALA A 748 23.49 -2.56 18.90
C ALA A 748 24.07 -1.88 20.15
N TRP A 749 23.64 -0.64 20.42
CA TRP A 749 24.04 0.10 21.63
C TRP A 749 23.48 -0.51 22.92
N GLN A 750 22.23 -0.97 22.91
CA GLN A 750 21.62 -1.68 24.05
C GLN A 750 22.40 -2.96 24.38
N LEU A 751 22.72 -3.77 23.37
CA LEU A 751 23.53 -4.98 23.52
C LEU A 751 24.95 -4.65 24.02
N ALA A 752 25.54 -3.55 23.55
CA ALA A 752 26.85 -3.11 24.03
C ALA A 752 26.86 -2.67 25.50
N ASN A 753 25.77 -2.06 25.99
CA ASN A 753 25.62 -1.75 27.41
C ASN A 753 25.49 -3.04 28.24
N GLN A 754 24.65 -3.98 27.79
CA GLN A 754 24.50 -5.29 28.44
C GLN A 754 25.83 -6.03 28.50
N TRP A 755 26.61 -6.01 27.41
CA TRP A 755 27.95 -6.60 27.36
C TRP A 755 28.93 -5.95 28.35
N ARG A 756 28.96 -4.62 28.43
CA ARG A 756 29.81 -3.90 29.39
C ARG A 756 29.48 -4.24 30.84
N ILE A 757 28.19 -4.37 31.17
CA ILE A 757 27.72 -4.79 32.50
C ILE A 757 28.15 -6.24 32.75
N ALA A 758 27.89 -7.15 31.81
CA ALA A 758 28.20 -8.57 31.95
C ALA A 758 29.70 -8.86 32.14
N ILE A 759 30.60 -8.14 31.44
CA ILE A 759 32.06 -8.28 31.68
C ILE A 759 32.42 -7.94 33.13
N VAL A 760 31.84 -6.87 33.67
CA VAL A 760 32.12 -6.39 35.02
C VAL A 760 31.58 -7.36 36.07
N ASP A 761 30.38 -7.88 35.84
CA ASP A 761 29.73 -8.83 36.74
C ASP A 761 30.40 -10.23 36.71
N GLU A 762 30.95 -10.64 35.56
CA GLU A 762 31.52 -11.98 35.33
C GLU A 762 33.01 -11.98 34.90
N PRO A 763 33.93 -11.47 35.75
CA PRO A 763 35.34 -11.31 35.37
C PRO A 763 36.07 -12.65 35.15
N VAL A 764 35.66 -13.71 35.85
CA VAL A 764 36.24 -15.06 35.70
C VAL A 764 35.83 -15.67 34.36
N GLN A 765 34.53 -15.62 34.02
CA GLN A 765 34.03 -16.08 32.74
C GLN A 765 34.67 -15.31 31.58
N SER A 766 34.93 -14.00 31.75
CA SER A 766 35.62 -13.19 30.74
C SER A 766 37.02 -13.72 30.42
N GLN A 767 37.79 -14.11 31.45
CA GLN A 767 39.11 -14.73 31.25
C GLN A 767 39.01 -16.12 30.58
N HIS A 768 38.04 -16.93 30.98
CA HIS A 768 37.81 -18.25 30.39
C HIS A 768 37.38 -18.15 28.93
N LEU A 769 36.45 -17.25 28.62
CA LEU A 769 36.01 -16.97 27.25
C LEU A 769 37.18 -16.52 26.39
N ARG A 770 38.01 -15.58 26.89
CA ARG A 770 39.21 -15.14 26.16
C ARG A 770 40.15 -16.31 25.84
N ARG A 771 40.41 -17.19 26.81
CA ARG A 771 41.24 -18.39 26.60
C ARG A 771 40.62 -19.32 25.56
N ALA A 772 39.33 -19.63 25.67
CA ALA A 772 38.59 -20.45 24.74
C ALA A 772 38.64 -19.88 23.30
N LEU A 773 38.43 -18.56 23.13
CA LEU A 773 38.44 -17.92 21.81
C LEU A 773 39.84 -17.84 21.16
N THR A 774 40.91 -17.92 21.96
CA THR A 774 42.30 -17.93 21.45
C THR A 774 42.78 -19.32 21.02
N GLN A 775 42.12 -20.39 21.46
CA GLN A 775 42.48 -21.75 21.08
C GLN A 775 41.92 -22.10 19.68
N PRO A 776 42.72 -22.73 18.81
CA PRO A 776 42.32 -22.96 17.41
C PRO A 776 41.23 -24.03 17.23
N SER A 777 41.00 -24.92 18.21
CA SER A 777 40.15 -26.12 18.08
C SER A 777 39.10 -26.24 19.19
N THR A 778 38.54 -25.12 19.67
CA THR A 778 37.54 -25.13 20.75
C THR A 778 36.14 -25.42 20.20
N THR A 779 35.46 -26.41 20.78
CA THR A 779 34.12 -26.81 20.38
C THR A 779 33.04 -25.86 20.95
N THR A 780 31.85 -25.87 20.37
CA THR A 780 30.67 -25.12 20.86
C THR A 780 30.40 -25.40 22.33
N ALA A 781 30.42 -26.67 22.74
CA ALA A 781 30.25 -27.05 24.14
C ALA A 781 31.33 -26.49 25.07
N GLN A 782 32.59 -26.44 24.62
CA GLN A 782 33.68 -25.87 25.40
C GLN A 782 33.55 -24.35 25.55
N VAL A 783 33.14 -23.62 24.49
CA VAL A 783 32.91 -22.17 24.58
C VAL A 783 31.74 -21.84 25.51
N VAL A 784 30.61 -22.53 25.35
CA VAL A 784 29.40 -22.32 26.18
C VAL A 784 29.69 -22.63 27.64
N SER A 785 30.36 -23.76 27.95
CA SER A 785 30.70 -24.13 29.33
C SER A 785 31.76 -23.23 29.96
N ALA A 786 32.67 -22.66 29.17
CA ALA A 786 33.70 -21.74 29.67
C ALA A 786 33.11 -20.42 30.20
N ALA A 787 32.03 -19.92 29.59
CA ALA A 787 31.46 -18.62 29.91
C ALA A 787 29.96 -18.49 29.55
N PRO A 788 29.07 -19.26 30.21
CA PRO A 788 27.66 -19.35 29.82
C PRO A 788 26.94 -17.98 29.85
N ALA A 789 27.14 -17.18 30.90
CA ALA A 789 26.46 -15.89 31.05
C ALA A 789 26.94 -14.87 30.00
N LEU A 790 28.22 -14.90 29.63
CA LEU A 790 28.76 -14.01 28.61
C LEU A 790 28.34 -14.43 27.19
N VAL A 791 28.24 -15.74 26.94
CA VAL A 791 27.75 -16.26 25.65
C VAL A 791 26.27 -15.89 25.45
N ASP A 792 25.45 -15.96 26.50
CA ASP A 792 24.04 -15.53 26.45
C ASP A 792 23.89 -14.06 26.03
N VAL A 793 24.78 -13.18 26.50
CA VAL A 793 24.78 -11.75 26.14
C VAL A 793 25.39 -11.48 24.76
N LEU A 794 26.43 -12.21 24.36
CA LEU A 794 27.11 -12.02 23.08
C LEU A 794 26.35 -12.61 21.90
N GLY A 795 25.70 -13.75 22.10
CA GLY A 795 24.97 -14.51 21.09
C GLY A 795 23.54 -14.79 21.51
N PRO A 796 22.68 -13.76 21.67
CA PRO A 796 21.28 -13.95 22.02
C PRO A 796 20.49 -14.66 20.91
N VAL A 797 21.04 -14.69 19.67
CA VAL A 797 20.46 -15.39 18.53
C VAL A 797 21.40 -16.49 18.07
N TRP A 798 20.89 -17.71 17.95
CA TRP A 798 21.56 -18.82 17.28
C TRP A 798 20.94 -19.05 15.92
N ILE A 799 21.75 -19.41 14.93
CA ILE A 799 21.29 -19.73 13.58
C ILE A 799 21.95 -21.02 13.10
N SER A 800 21.16 -21.98 12.63
CA SER A 800 21.67 -23.31 12.29
C SER A 800 20.81 -24.02 11.25
N SER A 801 21.41 -24.98 10.53
CA SER A 801 20.64 -26.04 9.89
C SER A 801 20.11 -27.00 10.97
N PRO A 802 18.96 -27.69 10.73
CA PRO A 802 18.41 -28.63 11.71
C PRO A 802 19.43 -29.71 12.10
N TYR A 803 20.23 -30.17 11.14
CA TYR A 803 21.22 -31.23 11.33
C TYR A 803 22.43 -30.81 12.20
N LEU A 804 22.66 -29.50 12.37
CA LEU A 804 23.71 -28.96 13.24
C LEU A 804 23.18 -28.47 14.60
N VAL A 805 21.86 -28.46 14.81
CA VAL A 805 21.27 -28.08 16.11
C VAL A 805 21.81 -28.93 17.27
N PRO A 806 22.03 -30.27 17.15
CA PRO A 806 22.57 -31.04 18.26
C PRO A 806 24.01 -30.69 18.66
N GLU A 807 24.74 -29.92 17.87
CA GLU A 807 26.04 -29.37 18.30
C GLU A 807 25.89 -28.30 19.39
N ILE A 808 24.67 -27.77 19.56
CA ILE A 808 24.31 -26.87 20.65
C ILE A 808 24.09 -27.71 21.92
N PRO A 809 24.84 -27.45 23.01
CA PRO A 809 24.68 -28.20 24.26
C PRO A 809 23.26 -28.09 24.83
N ASP A 810 22.79 -29.16 25.47
CA ASP A 810 21.50 -29.20 26.17
C ASP A 810 21.35 -28.17 27.29
N SER A 811 22.47 -27.62 27.79
CA SER A 811 22.44 -26.52 28.76
C SER A 811 21.93 -25.20 28.20
N VAL A 812 21.80 -25.07 26.86
CA VAL A 812 21.29 -23.88 26.19
C VAL A 812 19.80 -24.09 25.86
N GLU A 813 18.94 -23.35 26.55
CA GLU A 813 17.50 -23.30 26.27
C GLU A 813 17.13 -22.05 25.47
N PHE A 814 16.13 -22.15 24.59
CA PHE A 814 15.65 -21.00 23.82
C PHE A 814 14.25 -20.60 24.29
N ASP A 815 14.07 -19.30 24.51
CA ASP A 815 12.74 -18.76 24.78
C ASP A 815 11.84 -18.91 23.55
N THR A 816 12.42 -18.74 22.36
CA THR A 816 11.71 -18.87 21.09
C THR A 816 12.56 -19.62 20.05
N VAL A 817 11.95 -20.58 19.36
CA VAL A 817 12.52 -21.20 18.16
C VAL A 817 11.72 -20.73 16.95
N LEU A 818 12.43 -20.17 15.97
CA LEU A 818 11.90 -19.81 14.66
C LEU A 818 12.31 -20.91 13.67
N LEU A 819 11.38 -21.82 13.36
CA LEU A 819 11.55 -22.81 12.29
C LEU A 819 11.23 -22.11 10.97
N VAL A 820 12.25 -21.72 10.22
CA VAL A 820 12.11 -21.09 8.90
C VAL A 820 12.22 -22.16 7.83
N ASP A 821 11.36 -22.12 6.82
CA ASP A 821 11.18 -23.21 5.86
C ASP A 821 10.70 -24.51 6.53
N ALA A 822 9.84 -24.39 7.55
CA ALA A 822 9.27 -25.52 8.29
C ALA A 822 8.46 -26.48 7.42
N ALA A 823 8.02 -26.04 6.24
CA ALA A 823 7.35 -26.89 5.26
C ALA A 823 8.35 -27.75 4.44
N ALA A 824 9.66 -27.48 4.53
CA ALA A 824 10.72 -28.23 3.83
C ALA A 824 11.37 -29.34 4.68
N ILE A 825 10.99 -29.49 5.95
CA ILE A 825 11.55 -30.48 6.89
C ILE A 825 10.43 -31.20 7.63
N ASN A 826 10.66 -32.45 8.01
CA ASN A 826 9.70 -33.25 8.78
C ASN A 826 9.89 -33.09 10.30
N LEU A 827 9.06 -33.79 11.08
CA LEU A 827 9.09 -33.66 12.54
C LEU A 827 10.37 -34.22 13.17
N ALA A 828 10.96 -35.29 12.62
CA ALA A 828 12.22 -35.86 13.10
C ALA A 828 13.39 -34.88 12.92
N GLU A 829 13.43 -34.19 11.77
CA GLU A 829 14.40 -33.14 11.49
C GLU A 829 14.22 -31.90 12.38
N ALA A 830 12.97 -31.54 12.73
CA ALA A 830 12.66 -30.39 13.57
C ALA A 830 12.76 -30.67 15.09
N ALA A 831 12.69 -31.93 15.51
CA ALA A 831 12.64 -32.34 16.91
C ALA A 831 13.80 -31.79 17.78
N PRO A 832 15.07 -31.78 17.32
CA PRO A 832 16.18 -31.15 18.06
C PRO A 832 15.95 -29.69 18.41
N ALA A 833 15.30 -28.94 17.52
CA ALA A 833 14.98 -27.54 17.77
C ALA A 833 13.77 -27.40 18.70
N ILE A 834 12.70 -28.16 18.44
CA ILE A 834 11.45 -28.12 19.22
C ILE A 834 11.70 -28.46 20.70
N ARG A 835 12.51 -29.49 20.99
CA ARG A 835 12.76 -29.93 22.37
C ARG A 835 13.51 -28.89 23.22
N ARG A 836 14.14 -27.89 22.59
CA ARG A 836 14.89 -26.80 23.25
C ARG A 836 14.10 -25.49 23.35
N ALA A 837 12.85 -25.48 22.89
CA ALA A 837 12.04 -24.27 22.74
C ALA A 837 11.03 -24.11 23.88
N ARG A 838 10.76 -22.88 24.32
CA ARG A 838 9.56 -22.56 25.11
C ARG A 838 8.39 -22.09 24.25
N GLN A 839 8.70 -21.35 23.17
CA GLN A 839 7.77 -20.88 22.15
C GLN A 839 8.25 -21.37 20.78
N ILE A 840 7.32 -21.79 19.91
CA ILE A 840 7.63 -22.30 18.57
C ILE A 840 6.88 -21.46 17.55
N VAL A 841 7.61 -20.89 16.60
CA VAL A 841 7.05 -20.14 15.47
C VAL A 841 7.56 -20.79 14.19
N ALA A 842 6.65 -21.33 13.38
CA ALA A 842 7.01 -22.03 12.16
C ALA A 842 6.61 -21.21 10.93
N PHE A 843 7.60 -20.78 10.15
CA PHE A 843 7.41 -20.12 8.86
C PHE A 843 7.60 -21.14 7.74
N GLY A 844 6.67 -21.19 6.78
CA GLY A 844 6.78 -22.11 5.65
C GLY A 844 5.85 -21.76 4.51
N ASP A 845 6.15 -22.30 3.33
CA ASP A 845 5.24 -22.30 2.19
C ASP A 845 4.83 -23.75 1.89
N PRO A 846 3.65 -24.20 2.35
CA PRO A 846 3.21 -25.59 2.15
C PRO A 846 2.96 -25.94 0.69
N VAL A 847 2.89 -24.95 -0.22
CA VAL A 847 2.63 -25.20 -1.65
C VAL A 847 3.91 -25.54 -2.41
N THR A 848 5.05 -24.95 -2.05
CA THR A 848 6.34 -25.20 -2.76
C THR A 848 7.32 -26.07 -2.00
N GLN A 849 7.14 -26.20 -0.69
CA GLN A 849 8.06 -26.90 0.19
C GLN A 849 7.47 -28.24 0.62
N ARG A 850 8.30 -29.28 0.59
CA ARG A 850 7.98 -30.61 1.09
C ARG A 850 9.25 -31.25 1.63
N PRO A 851 9.21 -32.00 2.75
CA PRO A 851 10.33 -32.84 3.17
C PRO A 851 10.61 -33.89 2.12
N THR A 852 11.89 -34.09 1.79
CA THR A 852 12.31 -35.17 0.88
C THR A 852 13.46 -35.96 1.52
N PRO A 853 13.56 -37.28 1.27
CA PRO A 853 14.67 -38.08 1.75
C PRO A 853 15.97 -37.65 1.06
N PHE A 854 17.11 -37.81 1.75
CA PHE A 854 18.43 -37.52 1.19
C PHE A 854 19.48 -38.48 1.75
N ARG A 855 20.62 -38.58 1.07
CA ARG A 855 21.77 -39.40 1.49
C ARG A 855 23.05 -38.59 1.45
N ILE A 856 23.92 -38.78 2.45
CA ILE A 856 25.23 -38.11 2.49
C ILE A 856 26.20 -38.78 1.51
N ALA A 857 26.23 -40.11 1.45
CA ALA A 857 27.15 -40.86 0.59
C ALA A 857 26.93 -40.57 -0.91
N VAL A 858 28.03 -40.43 -1.67
CA VAL A 858 27.99 -40.33 -3.14
C VAL A 858 27.61 -41.66 -3.79
N ASP A 859 28.14 -42.76 -3.26
CA ASP A 859 27.88 -44.14 -3.69
C ASP A 859 27.15 -44.87 -2.55
N PRO A 860 25.81 -44.84 -2.52
CA PRO A 860 25.03 -45.40 -1.42
C PRO A 860 25.00 -46.93 -1.46
N ASP A 861 24.81 -47.54 -0.30
CA ASP A 861 24.62 -48.99 -0.22
C ASP A 861 23.18 -49.37 -0.60
N GLU A 862 23.00 -50.04 -1.74
CA GLU A 862 21.67 -50.46 -2.22
C GLU A 862 21.01 -51.53 -1.35
N SER A 863 21.79 -52.28 -0.55
CA SER A 863 21.23 -53.23 0.42
C SER A 863 20.74 -52.60 1.73
N TRP A 864 21.02 -51.32 1.95
CA TRP A 864 20.56 -50.65 3.15
C TRP A 864 19.10 -50.20 3.01
N GLU A 865 18.28 -50.58 3.98
CA GLU A 865 16.88 -50.18 4.10
C GLU A 865 16.69 -49.40 5.41
N ALA A 866 15.86 -48.35 5.36
CA ALA A 866 15.49 -47.59 6.54
C ALA A 866 14.64 -48.46 7.49
N GLU A 867 14.80 -48.28 8.80
CA GLU A 867 14.02 -48.99 9.81
C GLU A 867 12.54 -48.56 9.76
N VAL A 868 12.30 -47.27 9.48
CA VAL A 868 10.97 -46.70 9.31
C VAL A 868 10.83 -45.96 7.98
N PRO A 869 9.62 -45.93 7.38
CA PRO A 869 9.37 -45.09 6.22
C PRO A 869 9.61 -43.61 6.55
N PHE A 870 10.20 -42.86 5.61
CA PHE A 870 10.39 -41.42 5.73
C PHE A 870 9.04 -40.71 5.82
N ASP A 871 8.83 -39.86 6.84
CA ASP A 871 7.64 -39.02 6.96
C ASP A 871 7.79 -37.82 6.03
N ASP A 872 6.97 -37.80 4.99
CA ASP A 872 6.89 -36.71 4.02
C ASP A 872 5.91 -35.61 4.43
N VAL A 873 5.25 -35.75 5.59
CA VAL A 873 4.44 -34.69 6.21
C VAL A 873 5.35 -33.67 6.89
N SER A 874 5.19 -32.40 6.53
CA SER A 874 6.07 -31.34 7.01
C SER A 874 5.82 -30.97 8.48
N ALA A 875 6.87 -30.47 9.14
CA ALA A 875 6.74 -29.91 10.48
C ALA A 875 5.75 -28.72 10.52
N PHE A 876 5.68 -27.94 9.44
CA PHE A 876 4.69 -26.85 9.30
C PHE A 876 3.25 -27.38 9.34
N GLU A 877 2.96 -28.44 8.58
CA GLU A 877 1.62 -29.05 8.51
C GLU A 877 1.21 -29.63 9.86
N ARG A 878 2.09 -30.45 10.48
CA ARG A 878 1.88 -31.02 11.82
C ARG A 878 1.61 -29.94 12.87
N LEU A 879 2.41 -28.88 12.87
CA LEU A 879 2.25 -27.77 13.83
C LEU A 879 0.96 -26.99 13.58
N SER A 880 0.50 -26.86 12.33
CA SER A 880 -0.74 -26.16 11.97
C SER A 880 -2.00 -26.91 12.42
N GLU A 881 -1.91 -28.21 12.72
CA GLU A 881 -3.01 -28.96 13.35
C GLU A 881 -3.29 -28.50 14.80
N LEU A 882 -2.30 -27.89 15.47
CA LEU A 882 -2.37 -27.47 16.87
C LEU A 882 -2.32 -25.96 17.06
N LEU A 883 -1.62 -25.25 16.18
CA LEU A 883 -1.31 -23.84 16.33
C LEU A 883 -2.12 -22.97 15.36
N PRO A 884 -2.41 -21.71 15.71
CA PRO A 884 -3.07 -20.80 14.79
C PRO A 884 -2.18 -20.51 13.57
N VAL A 885 -2.76 -20.61 12.38
CA VAL A 885 -2.12 -20.27 11.09
C VAL A 885 -2.35 -18.79 10.80
N MET A 886 -1.29 -18.06 10.47
CA MET A 886 -1.35 -16.70 9.94
C MET A 886 -0.78 -16.68 8.53
N THR A 887 -1.51 -16.09 7.59
CA THR A 887 -1.09 -16.04 6.19
C THR A 887 -0.61 -14.65 5.83
N LEU A 888 0.60 -14.53 5.29
CA LEU A 888 1.10 -13.30 4.68
C LEU A 888 0.76 -13.34 3.19
N THR A 889 -0.03 -12.37 2.72
CA THR A 889 -0.63 -12.38 1.37
C THR A 889 -0.05 -11.31 0.43
N ARG A 890 0.47 -10.21 0.98
CA ARG A 890 1.00 -9.07 0.20
C ARG A 890 2.38 -9.35 -0.38
N SER A 891 2.49 -9.53 -1.69
CA SER A 891 3.77 -9.80 -2.35
C SER A 891 4.50 -8.53 -2.79
N TYR A 892 5.80 -8.48 -2.47
CA TYR A 892 6.72 -7.38 -2.79
C TYR A 892 7.71 -7.73 -3.92
N ARG A 893 7.52 -8.87 -4.60
CA ARG A 893 8.41 -9.31 -5.69
C ARG A 893 8.31 -8.34 -6.87
N ALA A 894 9.48 -7.84 -7.30
CA ALA A 894 9.59 -6.94 -8.43
C ALA A 894 9.65 -7.72 -9.74
N GLY A 895 8.51 -7.98 -10.35
CA GLY A 895 8.45 -8.52 -11.71
C GLY A 895 7.26 -9.44 -11.96
N GLY A 896 6.81 -9.37 -13.21
CA GLY A 896 6.01 -10.37 -13.86
C GLY A 896 4.64 -10.69 -13.32
N GLU A 897 3.78 -9.69 -13.40
CA GLU A 897 2.36 -9.73 -13.14
C GLU A 897 1.64 -10.91 -13.80
N ASP A 898 1.82 -11.13 -15.11
CA ASP A 898 1.17 -12.26 -15.82
C ASP A 898 1.58 -13.62 -15.23
N LEU A 899 2.84 -13.72 -14.78
CA LEU A 899 3.36 -14.92 -14.13
C LEU A 899 2.85 -15.04 -12.70
N ALA A 900 2.82 -13.94 -11.95
CA ALA A 900 2.39 -13.91 -10.55
C ALA A 900 0.90 -14.19 -10.40
N GLU A 901 0.05 -13.59 -11.24
CA GLU A 901 -1.40 -13.79 -11.25
C GLU A 901 -1.74 -15.21 -11.66
N LEU A 902 -1.08 -15.73 -12.69
CA LEU A 902 -1.28 -17.11 -13.12
C LEU A 902 -0.84 -18.13 -12.07
N ILE A 903 0.29 -17.91 -11.39
CA ILE A 903 0.74 -18.74 -10.27
C ILE A 903 -0.26 -18.65 -9.10
N ASN A 904 -0.76 -17.44 -8.83
CA ASN A 904 -1.70 -17.20 -7.75
C ASN A 904 -3.01 -17.95 -7.96
N ASP A 905 -3.59 -17.86 -9.17
CA ASP A 905 -4.83 -18.55 -9.53
C ASP A 905 -4.64 -20.07 -9.54
N ALA A 906 -3.52 -20.55 -10.08
CA ALA A 906 -3.29 -21.98 -10.28
C ALA A 906 -2.92 -22.72 -8.99
N PHE A 907 -2.18 -22.08 -8.07
CA PHE A 907 -1.55 -22.79 -6.93
C PHE A 907 -1.85 -22.20 -5.56
N TYR A 908 -2.29 -20.94 -5.47
CA TYR A 908 -2.51 -20.25 -4.19
C TYR A 908 -3.95 -19.75 -4.00
N GLY A 909 -4.89 -20.21 -4.83
CA GLY A 909 -6.32 -19.92 -4.68
C GLY A 909 -6.70 -18.44 -4.83
N GLY A 910 -5.85 -17.63 -5.48
CA GLY A 910 -6.07 -16.20 -5.63
C GLY A 910 -5.71 -15.35 -4.40
N GLU A 911 -5.11 -15.93 -3.35
CA GLU A 911 -4.83 -15.22 -2.09
C GLU A 911 -3.69 -14.19 -2.17
N ILE A 912 -2.74 -14.33 -3.11
CA ILE A 912 -1.60 -13.41 -3.23
C ILE A 912 -2.06 -12.07 -3.80
N VAL A 913 -1.86 -11.00 -3.02
CA VAL A 913 -2.10 -9.63 -3.48
C VAL A 913 -0.77 -9.04 -3.94
N SER A 914 -0.66 -8.68 -5.22
CA SER A 914 0.54 -8.04 -5.79
C SER A 914 0.18 -6.77 -6.55
N LEU A 915 1.09 -5.79 -6.55
CA LEU A 915 0.88 -4.56 -7.30
C LEU A 915 1.29 -4.73 -8.77
N PRO A 916 0.55 -4.13 -9.72
CA PRO A 916 0.86 -4.24 -11.14
C PRO A 916 2.27 -3.78 -11.50
N TRP A 917 2.90 -4.46 -12.45
CA TRP A 917 4.23 -4.08 -12.94
C TRP A 917 4.12 -3.05 -14.07
N ALA A 918 4.92 -1.98 -14.03
CA ALA A 918 4.89 -0.94 -15.07
C ALA A 918 5.23 -1.49 -16.46
N GLY A 919 6.06 -2.55 -16.53
CA GLY A 919 6.41 -3.19 -17.78
C GLY A 919 5.22 -3.84 -18.49
N SER A 920 4.29 -4.47 -17.75
CA SER A 920 3.06 -5.04 -18.32
C SER A 920 2.24 -3.94 -18.99
N TYR A 921 2.10 -2.79 -18.30
CA TYR A 921 1.40 -1.62 -18.84
C TYR A 921 2.05 -1.06 -20.11
N LEU A 922 3.38 -1.16 -20.20
CA LEU A 922 4.19 -0.79 -21.37
C LEU A 922 4.25 -1.88 -22.46
N GLY A 923 3.47 -2.97 -22.34
CA GLY A 923 3.43 -4.07 -23.30
C GLY A 923 4.63 -5.03 -23.25
N ARG A 924 5.38 -5.05 -22.14
CA ARG A 924 6.47 -6.01 -21.90
C ARG A 924 5.93 -7.14 -21.04
N GLY A 925 5.55 -8.27 -21.65
CA GLY A 925 5.11 -9.46 -20.92
C GLY A 925 6.27 -10.09 -20.12
N SER A 926 5.96 -10.63 -18.95
CA SER A 926 6.94 -11.34 -18.12
C SER A 926 7.00 -12.83 -18.36
N LEU A 927 5.91 -13.39 -18.88
CA LEU A 927 5.79 -14.78 -19.25
C LEU A 927 5.65 -14.84 -20.77
N THR A 928 6.52 -15.58 -21.42
CA THR A 928 6.45 -15.83 -22.86
C THR A 928 6.54 -17.33 -23.10
N VAL A 929 5.79 -17.82 -24.08
CA VAL A 929 5.82 -19.21 -24.49
C VAL A 929 6.40 -19.28 -25.89
N ASP A 930 7.45 -20.09 -26.05
CA ASP A 930 8.14 -20.32 -27.30
C ASP A 930 7.90 -21.77 -27.75
N TYR A 931 7.01 -21.94 -28.73
CA TYR A 931 6.69 -23.25 -29.28
C TYR A 931 7.69 -23.62 -30.37
N VAL A 932 8.45 -24.69 -30.12
CA VAL A 932 9.48 -25.16 -31.04
C VAL A 932 8.92 -26.23 -31.98
N GLU A 933 8.95 -25.95 -33.28
CA GLU A 933 8.55 -26.94 -34.29
C GLU A 933 9.63 -28.02 -34.50
N GLY A 934 9.21 -29.24 -34.85
CA GLY A 934 10.13 -30.33 -35.19
C GLY A 934 10.75 -31.07 -34.01
N GLY A 935 10.30 -30.83 -32.78
CA GLY A 935 10.69 -31.59 -31.58
C GLY A 935 10.13 -33.02 -31.56
N THR A 936 10.56 -33.86 -32.50
CA THR A 936 10.15 -35.26 -32.62
C THR A 936 11.29 -36.22 -32.30
N GLY A 937 10.97 -37.40 -31.75
CA GLY A 937 11.98 -38.40 -31.40
C GLY A 937 11.42 -39.81 -31.28
N THR A 938 12.32 -40.76 -31.01
CA THR A 938 11.97 -42.13 -30.63
C THR A 938 11.76 -42.20 -29.12
N PRO A 939 10.69 -42.87 -28.64
CA PRO A 939 10.48 -43.06 -27.21
C PRO A 939 11.68 -43.77 -26.55
N ASP A 940 12.00 -43.36 -25.33
CA ASP A 940 13.01 -44.02 -24.53
C ASP A 940 12.54 -45.44 -24.12
N PRO A 941 13.42 -46.46 -24.14
CA PRO A 941 13.03 -47.82 -23.78
C PRO A 941 12.62 -48.01 -22.32
N VAL A 942 13.06 -47.13 -21.42
CA VAL A 942 12.83 -47.21 -19.97
C VAL A 942 11.65 -46.33 -19.57
N SER A 943 11.67 -45.03 -19.92
CA SER A 943 10.58 -44.11 -19.55
C SER A 943 9.39 -44.16 -20.50
N GLY A 944 9.56 -44.70 -21.71
CA GLY A 944 8.50 -44.76 -22.71
C GLY A 944 8.10 -43.39 -23.28
N ALA A 945 8.79 -42.30 -22.90
CA ALA A 945 8.54 -40.93 -23.34
C ALA A 945 9.58 -40.48 -24.38
N VAL A 946 9.25 -39.46 -25.20
CA VAL A 946 10.24 -38.83 -26.09
C VAL A 946 10.98 -37.76 -25.31
N GLU A 947 12.10 -38.16 -24.70
CA GLU A 947 12.91 -37.27 -23.86
C GLU A 947 13.99 -36.52 -24.63
N SER A 948 14.11 -35.23 -24.30
CA SER A 948 15.14 -34.31 -24.75
C SER A 948 15.20 -34.14 -26.28
N PRO A 949 14.19 -33.55 -26.94
CA PRO A 949 14.21 -33.30 -28.38
C PRO A 949 15.32 -32.31 -28.77
N ASP A 950 16.01 -32.58 -29.89
CA ASP A 950 17.15 -31.78 -30.36
C ASP A 950 16.78 -30.32 -30.67
N ALA A 951 15.58 -30.11 -31.23
CA ALA A 951 15.06 -28.79 -31.57
C ALA A 951 14.93 -27.90 -30.32
N GLU A 952 14.44 -28.47 -29.22
CA GLU A 952 14.27 -27.74 -27.96
C GLU A 952 15.62 -27.40 -27.32
N VAL A 953 16.56 -28.36 -27.30
CA VAL A 953 17.93 -28.10 -26.82
C VAL A 953 18.58 -26.95 -27.60
N ALA A 954 18.46 -26.95 -28.93
CA ALA A 954 19.01 -25.89 -29.79
C ALA A 954 18.36 -24.52 -29.50
N ARG A 955 17.05 -24.48 -29.27
CA ARG A 955 16.35 -23.24 -28.95
C ARG A 955 16.76 -22.69 -27.58
N VAL A 956 16.85 -23.53 -26.56
CA VAL A 956 17.33 -23.13 -25.23
C VAL A 956 18.74 -22.57 -25.30
N VAL A 957 19.66 -23.21 -26.02
CA VAL A 957 21.03 -22.70 -26.23
C VAL A 957 21.00 -21.31 -26.88
N THR A 958 20.13 -21.10 -27.87
CA THR A 958 19.96 -19.79 -28.52
C THR A 958 19.54 -18.71 -27.52
N LEU A 959 18.51 -18.99 -26.70
CA LEU A 959 18.03 -18.05 -25.68
C LEU A 959 19.08 -17.75 -24.61
N VAL A 960 19.86 -18.75 -24.19
CA VAL A 960 20.97 -18.58 -23.24
C VAL A 960 22.06 -17.66 -23.82
N VAL A 961 22.40 -17.84 -25.10
CA VAL A 961 23.38 -16.97 -25.79
C VAL A 961 22.85 -15.54 -25.95
N GLU A 962 21.59 -15.37 -26.38
CA GLU A 962 20.95 -14.06 -26.50
C GLU A 962 20.96 -13.30 -25.15
N HIS A 963 20.63 -14.00 -24.06
CA HIS A 963 20.69 -13.41 -22.73
C HIS A 963 22.12 -13.02 -22.34
N ALA A 964 23.10 -13.91 -22.54
CA ALA A 964 24.49 -13.62 -22.21
C ALA A 964 25.03 -12.39 -22.95
N VAL A 965 24.59 -12.15 -24.19
CA VAL A 965 25.02 -10.99 -25.01
C VAL A 965 24.25 -9.72 -24.63
N HIS A 966 22.92 -9.78 -24.52
CA HIS A 966 22.10 -8.58 -24.37
C HIS A 966 21.84 -8.18 -22.91
N ARG A 967 21.99 -9.11 -21.96
CA ARG A 967 21.68 -8.93 -20.53
C ARG A 967 22.70 -9.58 -19.59
N PRO A 968 24.02 -9.37 -19.76
CA PRO A 968 25.07 -10.04 -18.97
C PRO A 968 25.09 -9.68 -17.47
N ALA A 969 24.28 -8.71 -17.04
CA ALA A 969 24.16 -8.29 -15.64
C ALA A 969 22.97 -8.94 -14.90
N GLU A 970 22.00 -9.50 -15.63
CA GLU A 970 20.85 -10.22 -15.04
C GLU A 970 21.21 -11.70 -14.89
N SER A 971 20.85 -12.31 -13.75
CA SER A 971 21.13 -13.73 -13.52
C SER A 971 20.16 -14.63 -14.31
N LEU A 972 20.64 -15.78 -14.81
CA LEU A 972 19.88 -16.70 -15.63
C LEU A 972 20.01 -18.14 -15.11
N MET A 973 18.94 -18.91 -15.21
CA MET A 973 19.03 -20.37 -15.19
C MET A 973 18.10 -21.01 -16.19
N VAL A 974 18.41 -22.25 -16.55
CA VAL A 974 17.51 -23.15 -17.26
C VAL A 974 16.97 -24.17 -16.26
N VAL A 975 15.65 -24.35 -16.23
CA VAL A 975 14.98 -25.37 -15.42
C VAL A 975 14.29 -26.36 -16.37
N THR A 976 14.31 -27.64 -16.05
CA THR A 976 13.63 -28.67 -16.86
C THR A 976 13.04 -29.79 -16.02
N ALA A 977 12.02 -30.46 -16.57
CA ALA A 977 11.35 -31.60 -15.95
C ALA A 977 12.06 -32.96 -16.17
N SER A 978 13.09 -33.03 -17.03
CA SER A 978 13.87 -34.27 -17.25
C SER A 978 15.34 -34.07 -16.87
N ALA A 979 15.85 -34.93 -15.98
CA ALA A 979 17.27 -34.96 -15.61
C ALA A 979 18.18 -35.21 -16.83
N ARG A 980 17.75 -36.06 -17.76
CA ARG A 980 18.44 -36.31 -19.02
C ARG A 980 18.44 -35.06 -19.91
N HIS A 981 17.33 -34.32 -19.97
CA HIS A 981 17.30 -33.06 -20.71
C HIS A 981 18.23 -32.01 -20.08
N ALA A 982 18.28 -31.92 -18.74
CA ALA A 982 19.16 -31.00 -18.02
C ALA A 982 20.63 -31.26 -18.38
N GLU A 983 21.08 -32.52 -18.36
CA GLU A 983 22.45 -32.88 -18.73
C GLU A 983 22.76 -32.56 -20.20
N ARG A 984 21.82 -32.85 -21.11
CA ARG A 984 22.01 -32.55 -22.53
C ARG A 984 22.07 -31.04 -22.81
N VAL A 985 21.21 -30.24 -22.18
CA VAL A 985 21.26 -28.78 -22.29
C VAL A 985 22.57 -28.24 -21.70
N ARG A 986 23.00 -28.74 -20.54
CA ARG A 986 24.26 -28.36 -19.90
C ARG A 986 25.47 -28.64 -20.80
N ALA A 987 25.52 -29.82 -21.42
CA ALA A 987 26.55 -30.18 -22.39
C ALA A 987 26.50 -29.29 -23.65
N ALA A 988 25.30 -29.03 -24.19
CA ALA A 988 25.12 -28.21 -25.38
C ALA A 988 25.50 -26.73 -25.15
N VAL A 989 25.11 -26.15 -24.02
CA VAL A 989 25.53 -24.79 -23.61
C VAL A 989 27.05 -24.74 -23.45
N THR A 990 27.65 -25.73 -22.79
CA THR A 990 29.11 -25.81 -22.63
C THR A 990 29.82 -25.82 -23.99
N SER A 991 29.31 -26.61 -24.94
CA SER A 991 29.84 -26.67 -26.31
C SER A 991 29.68 -25.35 -27.06
N ALA A 992 28.50 -24.71 -26.98
CA ALA A 992 28.22 -23.44 -27.65
C ALA A 992 29.05 -22.26 -27.14
N PHE A 993 29.49 -22.32 -25.89
CA PHE A 993 30.34 -21.31 -25.25
C PHE A 993 31.83 -21.59 -25.46
N ALA A 994 32.21 -22.78 -25.93
CA ALA A 994 33.60 -23.14 -26.16
C ALA A 994 34.23 -22.26 -27.27
N GLY A 995 35.32 -21.56 -26.93
CA GLY A 995 36.05 -20.69 -27.87
C GLY A 995 35.44 -19.30 -28.10
N ARG A 996 34.35 -18.93 -27.41
CA ARG A 996 33.73 -17.61 -27.48
C ARG A 996 34.09 -16.72 -26.30
N SER A 997 34.99 -15.76 -26.50
CA SER A 997 35.42 -14.83 -25.44
C SER A 997 34.36 -13.82 -25.01
N ASP A 998 33.37 -13.54 -25.86
CA ASP A 998 32.31 -12.56 -25.61
C ASP A 998 31.24 -13.04 -24.61
N VAL A 999 31.12 -14.36 -24.41
CA VAL A 999 30.14 -14.98 -23.48
C VAL A 999 30.77 -15.91 -22.45
N ALA A 1000 32.05 -16.28 -22.58
CA ALA A 1000 32.75 -17.18 -21.66
C ALA A 1000 32.68 -16.72 -20.18
N ASP A 1001 32.80 -15.40 -19.96
CA ASP A 1001 32.73 -14.82 -18.62
C ASP A 1001 31.36 -14.99 -17.96
N PHE A 1002 30.27 -15.09 -18.73
CA PHE A 1002 28.92 -15.23 -18.17
C PHE A 1002 28.73 -16.56 -17.44
N VAL A 1003 29.26 -17.66 -18.00
CA VAL A 1003 29.16 -19.00 -17.42
C VAL A 1003 30.26 -19.26 -16.39
N GLY A 1004 31.42 -18.61 -16.52
CA GLY A 1004 32.57 -18.78 -15.62
C GLY A 1004 32.64 -17.83 -14.43
N ARG A 1005 31.71 -16.88 -14.29
CA ARG A 1005 31.72 -15.84 -13.25
C ARG A 1005 31.52 -16.42 -11.84
N ASP A 1006 32.39 -16.01 -10.93
CA ASP A 1006 32.25 -16.26 -9.49
C ASP A 1006 31.30 -15.20 -8.88
N THR A 1007 30.02 -15.33 -9.23
CA THR A 1007 28.94 -14.48 -8.71
C THR A 1007 28.09 -15.25 -7.71
N ALA A 1008 27.37 -14.54 -6.84
CA ALA A 1008 26.44 -15.16 -5.87
C ALA A 1008 25.36 -16.03 -6.55
N GLU A 1009 25.00 -15.72 -7.81
CA GLU A 1009 23.99 -16.42 -8.59
C GLU A 1009 24.53 -16.80 -9.97
N PRO A 1010 25.39 -17.84 -10.06
CA PRO A 1010 25.95 -18.26 -11.35
C PRO A 1010 24.87 -18.86 -12.26
N PHE A 1011 25.16 -18.86 -13.57
CA PHE A 1011 24.34 -19.58 -14.53
C PHE A 1011 24.31 -21.08 -14.19
N ALA A 1012 23.11 -21.65 -14.17
CA ALA A 1012 22.90 -23.05 -13.86
C ALA A 1012 21.84 -23.67 -14.78
N VAL A 1013 21.98 -24.97 -15.04
CA VAL A 1013 20.96 -25.81 -15.69
C VAL A 1013 20.58 -26.87 -14.66
N LEU A 1014 19.33 -26.82 -14.19
CA LEU A 1014 18.83 -27.58 -13.04
C LEU A 1014 17.56 -28.33 -13.40
N THR A 1015 17.28 -29.44 -12.71
CA THR A 1015 15.94 -30.04 -12.71
C THR A 1015 14.96 -29.19 -11.87
N LEU A 1016 13.66 -29.50 -11.94
CA LEU A 1016 12.66 -28.86 -11.07
C LEU A 1016 13.01 -29.06 -9.59
N GLU A 1017 13.40 -30.28 -9.20
CA GLU A 1017 13.79 -30.60 -7.83
C GLU A 1017 15.07 -29.89 -7.38
N GLU A 1018 16.10 -29.85 -8.25
CA GLU A 1018 17.35 -29.11 -7.97
C GLU A 1018 17.13 -27.59 -7.85
N SER A 1019 16.08 -27.05 -8.50
CA SER A 1019 15.78 -25.61 -8.50
C SER A 1019 15.06 -25.12 -7.24
N VAL A 1020 14.60 -26.03 -6.35
CA VAL A 1020 13.75 -25.71 -5.17
C VAL A 1020 14.34 -24.62 -4.27
N ALA A 1021 15.67 -24.55 -4.13
CA ALA A 1021 16.36 -23.59 -3.28
C ALA A 1021 17.02 -22.43 -4.05
N GLU A 1022 16.85 -22.38 -5.38
CA GLU A 1022 17.49 -21.41 -6.27
C GLU A 1022 16.48 -20.39 -6.81
N SER A 1023 16.94 -19.18 -7.14
CA SER A 1023 16.15 -18.19 -7.88
C SER A 1023 17.06 -17.36 -8.77
N ARG A 1024 16.55 -16.85 -9.89
CA ARG A 1024 17.30 -16.02 -10.84
C ARG A 1024 16.42 -14.90 -11.35
N ASP A 1025 17.03 -13.85 -11.90
CA ASP A 1025 16.27 -12.76 -12.53
C ASP A 1025 15.43 -13.28 -13.70
N ARG A 1026 16.02 -14.18 -14.50
CA ARG A 1026 15.37 -14.82 -15.63
C ARG A 1026 15.46 -16.34 -15.55
N VAL A 1027 14.39 -17.00 -15.98
CA VAL A 1027 14.32 -18.46 -16.07
C VAL A 1027 13.87 -18.86 -17.46
N ILE A 1028 14.59 -19.81 -18.05
CA ILE A 1028 14.11 -20.55 -19.21
C ILE A 1028 13.59 -21.89 -18.68
N PHE A 1029 12.28 -22.10 -18.74
CA PHE A 1029 11.68 -23.38 -18.38
C PHE A 1029 11.52 -24.22 -19.65
N SER A 1030 12.36 -25.25 -19.80
CA SER A 1030 12.30 -26.17 -20.94
C SER A 1030 11.59 -27.45 -20.51
N LEU A 1031 10.48 -27.77 -21.16
CA LEU A 1031 9.69 -28.97 -20.85
C LEU A 1031 10.55 -30.23 -20.96
N GLY A 1032 11.37 -30.33 -22.01
CA GLY A 1032 12.29 -31.43 -22.25
C GLY A 1032 11.61 -32.67 -22.84
N PHE A 1033 10.35 -32.58 -23.27
CA PHE A 1033 9.58 -33.68 -23.85
C PHE A 1033 9.05 -33.30 -25.24
N GLY A 1034 9.06 -34.26 -26.16
CA GLY A 1034 8.70 -34.07 -27.56
C GLY A 1034 7.57 -34.99 -28.04
N LEU A 1035 7.27 -34.88 -29.33
CA LEU A 1035 6.30 -35.73 -30.02
C LEU A 1035 6.96 -37.01 -30.55
N THR A 1036 6.19 -38.09 -30.65
CA THR A 1036 6.63 -39.24 -31.47
C THR A 1036 6.76 -38.84 -32.94
N LYS A 1037 7.49 -39.64 -33.73
CA LYS A 1037 7.56 -39.45 -35.21
C LYS A 1037 6.20 -39.48 -35.92
N HIS A 1038 5.15 -39.98 -35.25
CA HIS A 1038 3.77 -40.00 -35.73
C HIS A 1038 2.91 -38.84 -35.19
N GLY A 1039 3.51 -37.84 -34.54
CA GLY A 1039 2.82 -36.65 -34.03
C GLY A 1039 1.99 -36.88 -32.76
N ARG A 1040 2.12 -38.05 -32.09
CA ARG A 1040 1.44 -38.32 -30.82
C ARG A 1040 2.27 -37.86 -29.63
N VAL A 1041 1.62 -37.23 -28.66
CA VAL A 1041 2.16 -36.98 -27.31
C VAL A 1041 1.96 -38.22 -26.44
N LEU A 1042 2.94 -38.54 -25.60
CA LEU A 1042 2.86 -39.62 -24.60
C LEU A 1042 2.48 -39.00 -23.24
N SER A 1043 1.72 -39.72 -22.42
CA SER A 1043 1.06 -39.20 -21.20
C SER A 1043 1.99 -38.95 -20.00
N ASP A 1044 3.31 -39.02 -20.21
CA ASP A 1044 4.31 -38.96 -19.14
C ASP A 1044 5.34 -37.85 -19.41
N PHE A 1045 5.39 -36.85 -18.52
CA PHE A 1045 6.37 -35.76 -18.49
C PHE A 1045 7.34 -35.89 -17.31
N GLY A 1046 7.68 -37.13 -16.94
CA GLY A 1046 8.61 -37.41 -15.86
C GLY A 1046 8.06 -36.92 -14.53
N ASP A 1047 8.85 -36.13 -13.81
CA ASP A 1047 8.49 -35.67 -12.46
C ASP A 1047 7.16 -34.90 -12.42
N LEU A 1048 6.77 -34.24 -13.53
CA LEU A 1048 5.52 -33.50 -13.64
C LEU A 1048 4.26 -34.39 -13.70
N SER A 1049 4.42 -35.65 -14.11
CA SER A 1049 3.32 -36.64 -14.17
C SER A 1049 3.18 -37.43 -12.87
N THR A 1050 4.00 -37.16 -11.85
CA THR A 1050 3.89 -37.78 -10.53
C THR A 1050 2.91 -37.00 -9.63
N PRO A 1051 2.45 -37.57 -8.49
CA PRO A 1051 1.65 -36.83 -7.51
C PRO A 1051 2.32 -35.55 -6.96
N ASP A 1052 3.65 -35.47 -6.99
CA ASP A 1052 4.42 -34.28 -6.58
C ASP A 1052 4.61 -33.27 -7.72
N GLY A 1053 4.11 -33.58 -8.92
CA GLY A 1053 4.29 -32.78 -10.14
C GLY A 1053 3.69 -31.38 -10.05
N GLU A 1054 2.58 -31.18 -9.34
CA GLU A 1054 1.99 -29.84 -9.13
C GLU A 1054 2.91 -28.95 -8.30
N ARG A 1055 3.47 -29.48 -7.22
CA ARG A 1055 4.46 -28.78 -6.39
C ARG A 1055 5.70 -28.43 -7.19
N LEU A 1056 6.25 -29.39 -7.95
CA LEU A 1056 7.44 -29.18 -8.78
C LEU A 1056 7.19 -28.14 -9.88
N LEU A 1057 6.03 -28.16 -10.51
CA LEU A 1057 5.62 -27.12 -11.45
C LEU A 1057 5.58 -25.74 -10.76
N THR A 1058 4.92 -25.66 -9.61
CA THR A 1058 4.84 -24.41 -8.82
C THR A 1058 6.23 -23.89 -8.46
N VAL A 1059 7.14 -24.79 -8.05
CA VAL A 1059 8.55 -24.47 -7.82
C VAL A 1059 9.14 -23.86 -9.08
N GLY A 1060 9.09 -24.56 -10.22
CA GLY A 1060 9.61 -24.09 -11.50
C GLY A 1060 9.10 -22.69 -11.87
N MET A 1061 7.78 -22.48 -11.76
CA MET A 1061 7.11 -21.22 -12.10
C MET A 1061 7.48 -20.07 -11.16
N THR A 1062 7.76 -20.35 -9.87
CA THR A 1062 8.11 -19.33 -8.87
C THR A 1062 9.60 -18.96 -8.83
N ARG A 1063 10.44 -19.61 -9.65
CA ARG A 1063 11.91 -19.40 -9.61
C ARG A 1063 12.38 -18.10 -10.29
N ALA A 1064 11.58 -17.55 -11.21
CA ALA A 1064 11.89 -16.32 -11.91
C ALA A 1064 11.52 -15.10 -11.08
N ARG A 1065 12.45 -14.15 -10.92
CA ARG A 1065 12.16 -12.86 -10.27
C ARG A 1065 11.57 -11.83 -11.23
N ARG A 1066 12.00 -11.82 -12.50
CA ARG A 1066 11.58 -10.80 -13.49
C ARG A 1066 10.81 -11.39 -14.67
N SER A 1067 11.32 -12.46 -15.26
CA SER A 1067 10.74 -13.01 -16.50
C SER A 1067 11.04 -14.49 -16.69
N MET A 1068 10.07 -15.18 -17.28
CA MET A 1068 10.15 -16.58 -17.65
C MET A 1068 9.86 -16.77 -19.14
N VAL A 1069 10.66 -17.61 -19.78
CA VAL A 1069 10.40 -18.13 -21.13
C VAL A 1069 10.14 -19.62 -21.00
N ILE A 1070 8.92 -20.06 -21.34
CA ILE A 1070 8.59 -21.49 -21.42
C ILE A 1070 8.91 -21.95 -22.83
N VAL A 1071 9.83 -22.89 -22.98
CA VAL A 1071 10.16 -23.53 -24.25
C VAL A 1071 9.51 -24.90 -24.27
N SER A 1072 8.67 -25.15 -25.28
CA SER A 1072 7.96 -26.42 -25.40
C SER A 1072 7.91 -26.86 -26.86
N SER A 1073 8.24 -28.13 -27.11
CA SER A 1073 7.99 -28.79 -28.39
C SER A 1073 6.53 -29.22 -28.58
N ILE A 1074 5.68 -29.05 -27.55
CA ILE A 1074 4.31 -29.55 -27.49
C ILE A 1074 3.34 -28.37 -27.28
N ARG A 1075 2.29 -28.28 -28.10
CA ARG A 1075 1.22 -27.28 -28.00
C ARG A 1075 0.01 -27.81 -27.21
N PRO A 1076 -0.75 -26.97 -26.46
CA PRO A 1076 -1.97 -27.39 -25.77
C PRO A 1076 -3.01 -28.02 -26.69
N SER A 1077 -3.11 -27.52 -27.93
CA SER A 1077 -4.02 -28.06 -28.96
C SER A 1077 -3.64 -29.46 -29.48
N SER A 1078 -2.51 -30.03 -29.03
CA SER A 1078 -2.04 -31.35 -29.46
C SER A 1078 -2.54 -32.49 -28.56
N PHE A 1079 -3.44 -32.19 -27.62
CA PHE A 1079 -4.01 -33.15 -26.65
C PHE A 1079 -5.52 -33.36 -26.84
N ASP A 1080 -5.95 -34.59 -26.58
CA ASP A 1080 -7.35 -34.91 -26.27
C ASP A 1080 -7.54 -34.84 -24.74
N ASP A 1081 -8.62 -34.20 -24.29
CA ASP A 1081 -8.94 -34.02 -22.85
C ASP A 1081 -8.94 -35.35 -22.08
N GLY A 1082 -8.30 -35.37 -20.90
CA GLY A 1082 -8.40 -36.45 -19.91
C GLY A 1082 -7.27 -37.49 -19.85
N ARG A 1083 -6.12 -37.28 -20.51
CA ARG A 1083 -4.97 -38.22 -20.48
C ARG A 1083 -3.76 -37.78 -19.64
N LEU A 1084 -3.70 -36.52 -19.21
CA LEU A 1084 -2.65 -36.01 -18.32
C LEU A 1084 -3.21 -35.85 -16.91
N GLU A 1085 -2.38 -36.13 -15.92
CA GLU A 1085 -2.70 -35.98 -14.50
C GLU A 1085 -1.67 -35.05 -13.82
N HIS A 1086 -1.99 -34.56 -12.62
CA HIS A 1086 -1.10 -33.77 -11.77
C HIS A 1086 -0.52 -32.51 -12.47
N GLY A 1087 0.77 -32.22 -12.25
CA GLY A 1087 1.44 -31.02 -12.76
C GLY A 1087 1.46 -30.93 -14.28
N ALA A 1088 1.49 -32.06 -14.99
CA ALA A 1088 1.44 -32.09 -16.45
C ALA A 1088 0.13 -31.52 -17.00
N ALA A 1089 -1.00 -31.85 -16.36
CA ALA A 1089 -2.31 -31.30 -16.73
C ALA A 1089 -2.41 -29.80 -16.44
N THR A 1090 -1.95 -29.39 -15.25
CA THR A 1090 -1.96 -27.98 -14.82
C THR A 1090 -1.11 -27.10 -15.73
N LEU A 1091 0.08 -27.56 -16.15
CA LEU A 1091 0.92 -26.84 -17.12
C LEU A 1091 0.18 -26.60 -18.44
N MET A 1092 -0.52 -27.61 -18.97
CA MET A 1092 -1.24 -27.46 -20.24
C MET A 1092 -2.45 -26.54 -20.13
N SER A 1093 -3.16 -26.57 -19.00
CA SER A 1093 -4.23 -25.62 -18.68
C SER A 1093 -3.71 -24.18 -18.65
N ILE A 1094 -2.58 -23.96 -17.95
CA ILE A 1094 -1.86 -22.68 -17.89
C ILE A 1094 -1.50 -22.16 -19.29
N LEU A 1095 -0.91 -23.02 -20.12
CA LEU A 1095 -0.53 -22.67 -21.49
C LEU A 1095 -1.74 -22.36 -22.39
N GLY A 1096 -2.88 -23.02 -22.16
CA GLY A 1096 -4.14 -22.73 -22.83
C GLY A 1096 -4.76 -21.39 -22.42
N GLY A 1097 -4.71 -21.06 -21.12
CA GLY A 1097 -5.28 -19.82 -20.56
C GLY A 1097 -4.53 -18.55 -20.95
N LEU A 1098 -3.20 -18.62 -21.14
CA LEU A 1098 -2.37 -17.48 -21.53
C LEU A 1098 -2.76 -16.86 -22.89
N ALA A 1099 -3.33 -17.65 -23.80
CA ALA A 1099 -3.80 -17.15 -25.10
C ALA A 1099 -5.11 -16.34 -24.99
N ALA A 1100 -5.93 -16.56 -23.95
CA ALA A 1100 -7.23 -15.94 -23.77
C ALA A 1100 -7.20 -14.63 -22.95
N ARG A 1101 -6.22 -14.47 -22.03
CA ARG A 1101 -6.15 -13.36 -21.06
C ARG A 1101 -5.66 -12.00 -21.60
N SER A 1102 -5.45 -11.85 -22.91
CA SER A 1102 -4.88 -10.61 -23.48
C SER A 1102 -5.87 -9.43 -23.63
N ARG A 1103 -7.08 -9.51 -23.07
CA ARG A 1103 -8.10 -8.45 -23.17
C ARG A 1103 -8.94 -8.39 -21.90
N ASP A 1104 -8.55 -7.53 -20.95
CA ASP A 1104 -9.45 -7.13 -19.87
C ASP A 1104 -9.85 -5.66 -19.97
N ALA A 1105 -11.13 -5.44 -19.63
CA ALA A 1105 -11.90 -4.24 -19.85
C ALA A 1105 -11.49 -3.09 -18.91
N ARG A 1106 -11.56 -1.85 -19.43
CA ARG A 1106 -11.36 -0.63 -18.65
C ARG A 1106 -12.52 -0.45 -17.66
N LEU A 1107 -12.21 -0.34 -16.37
CA LEU A 1107 -13.16 -0.09 -15.29
C LEU A 1107 -13.40 1.42 -15.09
N GLU A 1108 -13.76 2.15 -16.15
CA GLU A 1108 -13.98 3.61 -16.04
C GLU A 1108 -15.15 3.97 -15.10
N ASP A 1109 -16.17 3.10 -15.00
CA ASP A 1109 -17.39 3.34 -14.22
C ASP A 1109 -17.16 3.39 -12.69
N LEU A 1110 -16.01 2.90 -12.20
CA LEU A 1110 -15.69 2.83 -10.77
C LEU A 1110 -14.92 4.05 -10.24
N ALA A 1111 -14.51 4.97 -11.10
CA ALA A 1111 -13.65 6.06 -10.67
C ALA A 1111 -14.37 7.30 -10.14
N ASP A 1112 -13.72 7.93 -9.17
CA ASP A 1112 -14.21 9.17 -8.60
C ASP A 1112 -14.12 10.35 -9.60
N PRO A 1113 -14.95 11.41 -9.41
CA PRO A 1113 -14.97 12.56 -10.31
C PRO A 1113 -13.64 13.32 -10.44
N LEU A 1114 -12.81 13.37 -9.39
CA LEU A 1114 -11.51 14.07 -9.40
C LEU A 1114 -10.52 13.31 -10.29
N THR A 1115 -10.50 11.98 -10.16
CA THR A 1115 -9.68 11.07 -10.97
C THR A 1115 -10.07 11.16 -12.45
N LEU A 1116 -11.37 11.17 -12.74
CA LEU A 1116 -11.88 11.33 -14.11
C LEU A 1116 -11.52 12.69 -14.72
N ALA A 1117 -11.61 13.78 -13.95
CA ALA A 1117 -11.23 15.11 -14.41
C ALA A 1117 -9.74 15.17 -14.80
N LEU A 1118 -8.85 14.60 -13.98
CA LEU A 1118 -7.43 14.52 -14.29
C LEU A 1118 -7.14 13.61 -15.50
N ALA A 1119 -7.83 12.48 -15.61
CA ALA A 1119 -7.68 11.56 -16.73
C ALA A 1119 -8.01 12.23 -18.07
N ARG A 1120 -9.08 13.02 -18.13
CA ARG A 1120 -9.45 13.81 -19.33
C ARG A 1120 -8.35 14.79 -19.73
N GLU A 1121 -7.80 15.55 -18.78
CA GLU A 1121 -6.73 16.51 -19.08
C GLU A 1121 -5.43 15.82 -19.55
N LEU A 1122 -5.06 14.68 -18.96
CA LEU A 1122 -3.89 13.91 -19.39
C LEU A 1122 -4.07 13.33 -20.81
N ARG A 1123 -5.28 12.84 -21.14
CA ARG A 1123 -5.62 12.38 -22.50
C ARG A 1123 -5.53 13.51 -23.52
N ARG A 1124 -5.98 14.72 -23.14
CA ARG A 1124 -5.89 15.93 -23.98
C ARG A 1124 -4.44 16.31 -24.31
N LEU A 1125 -3.51 16.02 -23.40
CA LEU A 1125 -2.07 16.20 -23.58
C LEU A 1125 -1.40 15.04 -24.37
N GLY A 1126 -2.16 14.03 -24.80
CA GLY A 1126 -1.67 12.92 -25.63
C GLY A 1126 -1.11 11.73 -24.86
N ALA A 1127 -1.33 11.64 -23.54
CA ALA A 1127 -1.00 10.45 -22.77
C ALA A 1127 -2.06 9.35 -22.97
N SER A 1128 -1.64 8.08 -23.02
CA SER A 1128 -2.57 6.97 -22.82
C SER A 1128 -2.84 6.85 -21.33
N VAL A 1129 -4.11 6.83 -20.92
CA VAL A 1129 -4.51 6.87 -19.52
C VAL A 1129 -5.56 5.81 -19.26
N ASP A 1130 -5.30 4.95 -18.28
CA ASP A 1130 -6.26 3.99 -17.77
C ASP A 1130 -6.58 4.30 -16.31
N VAL A 1131 -7.85 4.12 -15.97
CA VAL A 1131 -8.43 4.47 -14.69
C VAL A 1131 -8.76 3.17 -13.95
N ASP A 1132 -8.52 3.15 -12.64
CA ASP A 1132 -8.66 1.99 -11.78
C ASP A 1132 -7.98 0.74 -12.37
N TYR A 1133 -6.72 0.91 -12.77
CA TYR A 1133 -5.97 -0.13 -13.48
C TYR A 1133 -5.86 -1.37 -12.59
N ARG A 1134 -6.56 -2.42 -13.05
CA ARG A 1134 -6.75 -3.72 -12.40
C ARG A 1134 -7.35 -3.64 -10.98
N GLY A 1135 -8.15 -2.61 -10.68
CA GLY A 1135 -8.75 -2.41 -9.35
C GLY A 1135 -7.75 -2.03 -8.25
N LEU A 1136 -6.46 -1.82 -8.60
CA LEU A 1136 -5.37 -1.67 -7.64
C LEU A 1136 -4.70 -0.30 -7.71
N LEU A 1137 -4.66 0.34 -8.89
CA LEU A 1137 -4.02 1.62 -9.11
C LEU A 1137 -5.06 2.65 -9.59
N PRO A 1138 -5.35 3.73 -8.82
CA PRO A 1138 -6.44 4.65 -9.14
C PRO A 1138 -6.34 5.29 -10.53
N LEU A 1139 -5.14 5.69 -10.93
CA LEU A 1139 -4.88 6.31 -12.22
C LEU A 1139 -3.47 5.98 -12.68
N VAL A 1140 -3.36 5.49 -13.92
CA VAL A 1140 -2.07 5.24 -14.57
C VAL A 1140 -2.03 5.93 -15.93
N ALA A 1141 -0.85 6.39 -16.32
CA ALA A 1141 -0.65 7.00 -17.62
C ALA A 1141 0.68 6.58 -18.23
N GLN A 1142 0.76 6.51 -19.57
CA GLN A 1142 1.99 6.22 -20.29
C GLN A 1142 2.20 7.15 -21.49
N TYR A 1143 3.48 7.40 -21.78
CA TYR A 1143 3.95 8.09 -22.98
C TYR A 1143 5.42 7.75 -23.24
N GLY A 1144 5.78 7.49 -24.50
CA GLY A 1144 7.19 7.33 -24.92
C GLY A 1144 7.96 6.23 -24.17
N GLY A 1145 7.29 5.15 -23.75
CA GLY A 1145 7.91 4.05 -23.00
C GLY A 1145 8.12 4.31 -21.50
N LYS A 1146 7.55 5.39 -20.96
CA LYS A 1146 7.48 5.67 -19.51
C LYS A 1146 6.05 5.47 -19.02
N ALA A 1147 5.92 4.97 -17.80
CA ALA A 1147 4.64 4.80 -17.11
C ALA A 1147 4.67 5.54 -15.77
N VAL A 1148 3.56 6.20 -15.44
CA VAL A 1148 3.36 6.93 -14.19
C VAL A 1148 2.10 6.40 -13.51
N VAL A 1149 2.16 6.25 -12.19
CA VAL A 1149 1.01 6.00 -11.32
C VAL A 1149 0.73 7.28 -10.55
N ILE A 1150 -0.54 7.68 -10.53
CA ILE A 1150 -1.01 8.88 -9.83
C ILE A 1150 -1.96 8.46 -8.73
N GLU A 1151 -1.69 8.89 -7.50
CA GLU A 1151 -2.55 8.66 -6.35
C GLU A 1151 -2.99 9.99 -5.72
N SER A 1152 -4.31 10.12 -5.52
CA SER A 1152 -4.97 11.26 -4.87
C SER A 1152 -5.05 11.11 -3.35
N ASP A 1153 -5.52 12.15 -2.65
CA ASP A 1153 -5.75 12.13 -1.19
C ASP A 1153 -6.43 10.82 -0.73
N PRO A 1154 -5.93 10.23 0.36
CA PRO A 1154 -6.05 8.81 0.59
C PRO A 1154 -7.40 8.49 1.23
N GLU A 1155 -8.41 8.28 0.40
CA GLU A 1155 -9.76 8.00 0.89
C GLU A 1155 -10.12 6.52 0.94
N SER A 1156 -9.27 5.61 0.44
CA SER A 1156 -9.75 4.28 0.09
C SER A 1156 -9.15 3.09 0.85
N ARG A 1157 -8.15 3.24 1.74
CA ARG A 1157 -7.36 2.06 2.16
C ARG A 1157 -7.15 1.82 3.66
N GLY A 1158 -7.52 2.76 4.55
CA GLY A 1158 -7.27 2.59 6.00
C GLY A 1158 -5.79 2.39 6.37
N GLU A 1159 -4.87 2.70 5.46
CA GLU A 1159 -3.43 2.50 5.57
C GLU A 1159 -2.76 3.65 6.35
N SER A 1160 -1.67 3.31 7.04
CA SER A 1160 -0.88 4.26 7.82
C SER A 1160 -0.18 5.32 6.96
N LEU A 1161 0.26 6.43 7.57
CA LEU A 1161 1.07 7.44 6.90
C LEU A 1161 2.36 6.84 6.32
N ARG A 1162 3.01 5.94 7.07
CA ARG A 1162 4.21 5.23 6.61
C ARG A 1162 3.93 4.42 5.35
N GLU A 1163 2.81 3.70 5.31
CA GLU A 1163 2.41 2.89 4.16
C GLU A 1163 2.13 3.77 2.94
N THR A 1164 1.23 4.74 3.08
CA THR A 1164 0.78 5.61 1.97
C THR A 1164 1.88 6.53 1.44
N LEU A 1165 2.72 7.10 2.32
CA LEU A 1165 3.70 8.12 1.93
C LEU A 1165 5.10 7.56 1.63
N ARG A 1166 5.47 6.39 2.16
CA ARG A 1166 6.82 5.82 2.02
C ARG A 1166 6.84 4.43 1.40
N LEU A 1167 6.21 3.43 2.03
CA LEU A 1167 6.38 2.02 1.64
C LEU A 1167 5.76 1.72 0.27
N ARG A 1168 4.49 2.06 0.07
CA ARG A 1168 3.78 1.83 -1.19
C ARG A 1168 4.40 2.58 -2.38
N PRO A 1169 4.74 3.89 -2.27
CA PRO A 1169 5.49 4.58 -3.33
C PRO A 1169 6.84 3.94 -3.66
N HIS A 1170 7.55 3.40 -2.66
CA HIS A 1170 8.82 2.72 -2.88
C HIS A 1170 8.66 1.42 -3.64
N VAL A 1171 7.63 0.63 -3.31
CA VAL A 1171 7.28 -0.61 -4.03
C VAL A 1171 6.92 -0.29 -5.48
N LEU A 1172 6.07 0.71 -5.73
CA LEU A 1172 5.68 1.12 -7.08
C LEU A 1172 6.89 1.57 -7.92
N ARG A 1173 7.82 2.34 -7.33
CA ARG A 1173 9.08 2.71 -8.00
C ARG A 1173 9.96 1.50 -8.33
N ARG A 1174 10.06 0.53 -7.42
CA ARG A 1174 10.77 -0.74 -7.67
C ARG A 1174 10.12 -1.56 -8.79
N LEU A 1175 8.81 -1.46 -8.94
CA LEU A 1175 8.02 -2.02 -10.05
C LEU A 1175 8.10 -1.18 -11.34
N GLY A 1176 8.96 -0.15 -11.40
CA GLY A 1176 9.22 0.63 -12.60
C GLY A 1176 8.25 1.78 -12.85
N TRP A 1177 7.33 2.06 -11.93
CA TRP A 1177 6.43 3.21 -12.03
C TRP A 1177 7.12 4.50 -11.62
N HIS A 1178 6.88 5.58 -12.36
CA HIS A 1178 7.02 6.91 -11.79
C HIS A 1178 5.85 7.17 -10.83
N TYR A 1179 6.11 7.52 -9.58
CA TYR A 1179 5.05 7.80 -8.60
C TYR A 1179 4.81 9.31 -8.49
N VAL A 1180 3.56 9.74 -8.68
CA VAL A 1180 3.14 11.13 -8.48
C VAL A 1180 1.99 11.19 -7.48
N ARG A 1181 2.14 12.04 -6.46
CA ARG A 1181 1.10 12.37 -5.50
C ARG A 1181 0.36 13.62 -5.99
N VAL A 1182 -0.97 13.60 -5.93
CA VAL A 1182 -1.83 14.77 -6.17
C VAL A 1182 -2.81 14.93 -5.01
N HIS A 1183 -3.21 16.16 -4.72
CA HIS A 1183 -4.16 16.46 -3.65
C HIS A 1183 -5.53 16.79 -4.23
N ALA A 1184 -6.60 16.45 -3.50
CA ALA A 1184 -7.98 16.71 -3.91
C ALA A 1184 -8.22 18.19 -4.18
N PHE A 1185 -7.63 19.08 -3.38
CA PHE A 1185 -7.69 20.53 -3.61
C PHE A 1185 -6.99 20.98 -4.89
N ASP A 1186 -5.87 20.35 -5.30
CA ASP A 1186 -5.20 20.63 -6.58
C ASP A 1186 -6.12 20.20 -7.74
N LEU A 1187 -6.70 19.00 -7.65
CA LEU A 1187 -7.57 18.44 -8.69
C LEU A 1187 -8.90 19.18 -8.82
N TYR A 1188 -9.44 19.66 -7.70
CA TYR A 1188 -10.64 20.48 -7.66
C TYR A 1188 -10.40 21.89 -8.22
N SER A 1189 -9.29 22.53 -7.85
CA SER A 1189 -9.04 23.94 -8.19
C SER A 1189 -8.51 24.13 -9.60
N ASP A 1190 -7.55 23.29 -10.03
CA ASP A 1190 -6.91 23.37 -11.34
C ASP A 1190 -6.32 22.01 -11.79
N PRO A 1191 -7.16 21.11 -12.31
CA PRO A 1191 -6.71 19.80 -12.79
C PRO A 1191 -5.77 19.91 -14.00
N ALA A 1192 -5.87 20.99 -14.80
CA ALA A 1192 -5.02 21.19 -15.98
C ALA A 1192 -3.56 21.48 -15.60
N THR A 1193 -3.33 22.29 -14.55
CA THR A 1193 -1.98 22.50 -14.02
C THR A 1193 -1.40 21.20 -13.46
N ALA A 1194 -2.19 20.41 -12.71
CA ALA A 1194 -1.76 19.11 -12.22
C ALA A 1194 -1.38 18.14 -13.36
N ALA A 1195 -2.21 18.05 -14.41
CA ALA A 1195 -1.94 17.26 -15.60
C ALA A 1195 -0.65 17.69 -16.32
N THR A 1196 -0.40 19.00 -16.42
CA THR A 1196 0.83 19.54 -17.03
C THR A 1196 2.08 19.13 -16.25
N ARG A 1197 2.05 19.15 -14.90
CA ARG A 1197 3.17 18.65 -14.08
C ARG A 1197 3.44 17.16 -14.33
N ILE A 1198 2.39 16.34 -14.44
CA ILE A 1198 2.50 14.90 -14.69
C ILE A 1198 3.00 14.62 -16.12
N ALA A 1199 2.50 15.36 -17.11
CA ALA A 1199 2.94 15.28 -18.49
C ALA A 1199 4.44 15.56 -18.63
N ALA A 1200 4.99 16.50 -17.86
CA ALA A 1200 6.42 16.75 -17.79
C ALA A 1200 7.23 15.55 -17.25
N VAL A 1201 6.70 14.81 -16.25
CA VAL A 1201 7.32 13.57 -15.75
C VAL A 1201 7.36 12.49 -16.84
N LEU A 1202 6.28 12.38 -17.62
CA LEU A 1202 6.17 11.50 -18.79
C LEU A 1202 7.04 11.94 -19.98
N GLY A 1203 7.56 13.17 -19.96
CA GLY A 1203 8.39 13.72 -21.05
C GLY A 1203 7.58 14.22 -22.24
N ILE A 1204 6.30 14.54 -22.06
CA ILE A 1204 5.47 15.22 -23.04
C ILE A 1204 5.90 16.69 -23.08
N SER A 1205 6.25 17.20 -24.27
CA SER A 1205 6.63 18.61 -24.44
C SER A 1205 5.39 19.51 -24.41
N ASP A 1206 5.52 20.72 -23.86
CA ASP A 1206 4.50 21.78 -23.95
C ASP A 1206 4.10 22.13 -25.39
N SER A 1207 4.96 21.79 -26.37
CA SER A 1207 4.73 21.98 -27.80
C SER A 1207 4.03 20.80 -28.50
N ALA A 1208 3.72 19.71 -27.78
CA ALA A 1208 3.01 18.57 -28.35
C ALA A 1208 1.58 18.97 -28.78
N PRO A 1209 1.09 18.48 -29.93
CA PRO A 1209 -0.25 18.79 -30.39
C PRO A 1209 -1.29 18.32 -29.38
N ARG A 1210 -2.16 19.23 -28.94
CA ARG A 1210 -3.27 18.92 -28.04
C ARG A 1210 -4.42 18.33 -28.85
N ALA A 1211 -5.02 17.25 -28.37
CA ALA A 1211 -6.25 16.75 -28.96
C ALA A 1211 -7.38 17.72 -28.60
N GLU A 1212 -7.98 18.39 -29.59
CA GLU A 1212 -9.07 19.35 -29.35
C GLU A 1212 -10.43 18.66 -29.14
N ASN A 1213 -10.53 17.36 -29.42
CA ASN A 1213 -11.78 16.60 -29.35
C ASN A 1213 -11.70 15.45 -28.34
N ASP A 1214 -12.78 15.28 -27.60
CA ASP A 1214 -13.07 14.17 -26.68
C ASP A 1214 -13.41 12.90 -27.50
N THR A 1215 -12.51 12.46 -28.38
CA THR A 1215 -12.69 11.23 -29.14
C THR A 1215 -12.12 10.07 -28.36
N GLN A 1216 -13.00 9.36 -27.66
CA GLN A 1216 -12.76 7.98 -27.29
C GLN A 1216 -12.43 7.18 -28.56
N PRO A 1217 -11.45 6.25 -28.52
CA PRO A 1217 -11.31 5.27 -29.60
C PRO A 1217 -12.60 4.44 -29.65
N ILE A 1218 -13.30 4.48 -30.80
CA ILE A 1218 -14.46 3.65 -31.06
C ILE A 1218 -13.98 2.21 -31.11
N ASP A 1219 -14.50 1.36 -30.21
CA ASP A 1219 -14.32 -0.08 -30.32
C ASP A 1219 -15.05 -0.55 -31.58
N ILE A 1220 -14.27 -0.89 -32.60
CA ILE A 1220 -14.75 -1.63 -33.76
C ILE A 1220 -15.03 -3.05 -33.25
N VAL A 1221 -16.29 -3.31 -32.89
CA VAL A 1221 -16.79 -4.67 -32.78
C VAL A 1221 -16.71 -5.25 -34.20
N ASP A 1222 -15.73 -6.13 -34.43
CA ASP A 1222 -15.71 -6.96 -35.63
C ASP A 1222 -16.97 -7.84 -35.60
N THR A 1223 -18.04 -7.34 -36.22
CA THR A 1223 -19.18 -8.16 -36.61
C THR A 1223 -18.76 -9.05 -37.77
N GLN A 1224 -18.04 -10.12 -37.46
CA GLN A 1224 -17.95 -11.31 -38.30
C GLN A 1224 -18.46 -12.51 -37.52
N ASN A 1225 -19.79 -12.65 -37.48
CA ASN A 1225 -20.53 -13.85 -37.85
C ASN A 1225 -22.00 -13.65 -37.46
N ASP A 1226 -22.85 -13.65 -38.50
CA ASP A 1226 -24.26 -14.05 -38.39
C ASP A 1226 -24.38 -15.50 -37.89
#